data_AF-A0A2B7WN97-F1
#
_entry.id   AF-A0A2B7WN97-F1
#
_cell.length_a   1.000
_cell.length_b   1.000
_cell.length_c   1.000
_cell.angle_alpha   90.00
_cell.angle_beta   90.00
_cell.angle_gamma   90.00
#
_symmetry.space_group_name_H-M   'P 1'
#
loop_
_entity.id
_entity.type
_entity.pdbx_description
1 polymer ?
#
loop_
_entity_poly.entity_id
_entity_poly.type
_entity_poly.pdbx_seq_one_letter_code
_entity_poly.pdbx_strand_id
1 'polypeptide(L)'
;MDENDVRNFLEPFSKTAGWASKCIMRLKSGDLGRIAKGLVGAQGTKPVRLENGVWDVWGIDLSTCHEYCSRSNFPMQFSFQTFSAGSTNYLLPWLGLTAQLPYETGSSSGNFMSFCLALGSPMLISFSLMVTVLNAHWATSRFHRLLHPPAFTEINDLHKGYHESVRAALHFLQESQQAPIRILQHKGQFSSLVVLPENRPWWLKLKERLSATRRPVTFSLIAQTMLAVIAWLFTIAASYGESVGDPAEALLLSSGTLWIWLVPVVTGWVLVGTQANANTIEEALDAQKAYQAPLSGAAGKPYPVPISQRGLLVRSGLTIPPHPNPTLVAEINPADTIIPPGWRGGNINGDEKNQAPIFNYARIFTWWQLAETVASAFEATLTRVERDEAIAVAPEIDTRNIAERRGRTSNASDYHNDDEVRSSRTPTRRDRSQSPVRVEVSLATPLHPSSRSRAGSRCRSSSGAHSEAPTTLSEQYPRPQSWARTLPPTEHSAGGEIVSEAVARYCGLDKETSVKAYPEWSDLDSSFWKKIAVAVGTAVFIQWGTTGAAMVISYLTEVRGLACRSGSYLLYGVLSTATFILLLSSAFLSHQAMLLYQREFMDDGGRYADNPRLIRSYVRSTAHECVCALAVITRVAGKWLAAANALWLILTSLWELVGFFDSCWCTGGVLHWGSQAWVVLFKTSIELRDRAEPSWIGGIAMSSLVCFITMIVLSVYSKRGIT
;
A
#
# COMPACT_ATOMS: atom_id res chain seq x y z
N MET A 1 -50.45 -3.72 -37.80
CA MET A 1 -50.98 -4.82 -36.99
C MET A 1 -52.33 -4.42 -36.44
N ASP A 2 -53.37 -5.15 -36.82
CA ASP A 2 -54.65 -5.14 -36.10
C ASP A 2 -54.63 -6.13 -34.91
N GLU A 3 -55.75 -6.35 -34.23
CA GLU A 3 -55.81 -7.26 -33.08
C GLU A 3 -55.60 -8.74 -33.47
N ASN A 4 -55.99 -9.14 -34.67
CA ASN A 4 -55.80 -10.50 -35.16
C ASN A 4 -54.34 -10.74 -35.54
N ASP A 5 -53.69 -9.77 -36.20
CA ASP A 5 -52.24 -9.78 -36.43
C ASP A 5 -51.46 -9.97 -35.12
N VAL A 6 -51.79 -9.20 -34.07
CA VAL A 6 -51.09 -9.30 -32.78
C VAL A 6 -51.37 -10.63 -32.09
N ARG A 7 -52.61 -11.14 -32.13
CA ARG A 7 -52.95 -12.45 -31.56
C ARG A 7 -52.13 -13.56 -32.20
N ASN A 8 -52.11 -13.61 -33.54
CA ASN A 8 -51.39 -14.61 -34.32
C ASN A 8 -49.86 -14.49 -34.13
N PHE A 9 -49.34 -13.26 -34.03
CA PHE A 9 -47.92 -13.02 -33.76
C PHE A 9 -47.49 -13.49 -32.36
N LEU A 10 -48.32 -13.25 -31.33
CA LEU A 10 -47.96 -13.63 -29.96
C LEU A 10 -48.06 -15.15 -29.74
N GLU A 11 -48.97 -15.85 -30.41
CA GLU A 11 -49.29 -17.27 -30.18
C GLU A 11 -48.04 -18.18 -29.99
N PRO A 12 -47.00 -18.17 -30.84
CA PRO A 12 -45.86 -19.09 -30.74
C PRO A 12 -45.07 -18.98 -29.43
N PHE A 13 -45.00 -17.78 -28.84
CA PHE A 13 -44.16 -17.47 -27.68
C PHE A 13 -44.78 -17.97 -26.35
N SER A 14 -44.80 -19.29 -26.13
CA SER A 14 -45.55 -19.93 -25.03
C SER A 14 -44.75 -20.84 -24.09
N LYS A 15 -43.44 -21.05 -24.31
CA LYS A 15 -42.71 -22.22 -23.76
C LYS A 15 -41.39 -21.94 -23.00
N THR A 16 -41.20 -20.74 -22.44
CA THR A 16 -39.93 -20.38 -21.78
C THR A 16 -40.12 -19.87 -20.33
N ALA A 17 -39.06 -19.98 -19.53
CA ALA A 17 -39.00 -19.44 -18.16
C ALA A 17 -38.53 -17.97 -18.15
N GLY A 18 -38.47 -17.34 -16.96
CA GLY A 18 -37.93 -15.98 -16.80
C GLY A 18 -38.94 -14.83 -16.93
N TRP A 19 -38.46 -13.59 -16.72
CA TRP A 19 -39.30 -12.39 -16.70
C TRP A 19 -39.93 -12.06 -18.06
N ALA A 20 -39.15 -12.13 -19.14
CA ALA A 20 -39.65 -11.85 -20.50
C ALA A 20 -40.80 -12.80 -20.89
N SER A 21 -40.67 -14.09 -20.60
CA SER A 21 -41.70 -15.10 -20.87
C SER A 21 -42.98 -14.86 -20.06
N LYS A 22 -42.85 -14.49 -18.78
CA LYS A 22 -44.00 -14.07 -17.94
C LYS A 22 -44.68 -12.82 -18.51
N CYS A 23 -43.90 -11.83 -18.96
CA CYS A 23 -44.39 -10.63 -19.62
C CYS A 23 -45.21 -10.95 -20.88
N ILE A 24 -44.68 -11.79 -21.78
CA ILE A 24 -45.38 -12.22 -22.99
C ILE A 24 -46.71 -12.94 -22.68
N MET A 25 -46.74 -13.81 -21.67
CA MET A 25 -47.99 -14.47 -21.23
C MET A 25 -49.04 -13.47 -20.71
N ARG A 26 -48.61 -12.34 -20.14
CA ARG A 26 -49.53 -11.27 -19.72
C ARG A 26 -50.00 -10.41 -20.89
N LEU A 27 -49.14 -10.14 -21.88
CA LEU A 27 -49.54 -9.48 -23.13
C LEU A 27 -50.63 -10.29 -23.87
N LYS A 28 -50.52 -11.63 -23.90
CA LYS A 28 -51.54 -12.54 -24.49
C LYS A 28 -52.93 -12.43 -23.85
N SER A 29 -53.02 -11.94 -22.61
CA SER A 29 -54.28 -11.75 -21.87
C SER A 29 -54.67 -10.27 -21.70
N GLY A 30 -53.97 -9.36 -22.38
CA GLY A 30 -54.22 -7.91 -22.34
C GLY A 30 -55.11 -7.40 -23.46
N ASP A 31 -55.25 -6.07 -23.52
CA ASP A 31 -55.94 -5.33 -24.58
C ASP A 31 -55.04 -5.31 -25.84
N LEU A 32 -55.38 -6.13 -26.83
CA LEU A 32 -54.57 -6.29 -28.06
C LEU A 32 -54.49 -4.99 -28.87
N GLY A 33 -55.54 -4.17 -28.88
CA GLY A 33 -55.56 -2.88 -29.57
C GLY A 33 -54.65 -1.82 -28.92
N ARG A 34 -54.44 -1.88 -27.61
CA ARG A 34 -53.39 -1.13 -26.90
C ARG A 34 -52.00 -1.70 -27.18
N ILE A 35 -51.83 -3.01 -27.03
CA ILE A 35 -50.55 -3.69 -27.22
C ILE A 35 -50.01 -3.44 -28.64
N ALA A 36 -50.86 -3.46 -29.67
CA ALA A 36 -50.51 -3.12 -31.06
C ALA A 36 -49.82 -1.75 -31.21
N LYS A 37 -50.26 -0.74 -30.43
CA LYS A 37 -49.65 0.60 -30.40
C LYS A 37 -48.36 0.65 -29.59
N GLY A 38 -48.19 -0.28 -28.65
CA GLY A 38 -47.03 -0.49 -27.82
C GLY A 38 -45.86 -1.18 -28.50
N LEU A 39 -46.12 -1.98 -29.55
CA LEU A 39 -45.09 -2.72 -30.29
C LEU A 39 -44.03 -1.79 -30.90
N VAL A 40 -42.79 -2.25 -30.89
CA VAL A 40 -41.64 -1.58 -31.53
C VAL A 40 -40.86 -2.53 -32.44
N GLY A 41 -40.31 -1.98 -33.52
CA GLY A 41 -39.35 -2.66 -34.39
C GLY A 41 -37.91 -2.51 -33.89
N ALA A 42 -36.95 -2.80 -34.76
CA ALA A 42 -35.54 -2.66 -34.44
C ALA A 42 -35.23 -1.26 -33.84
N GLN A 43 -34.38 -1.21 -32.81
CA GLN A 43 -33.95 0.02 -32.14
C GLN A 43 -35.09 0.86 -31.53
N GLY A 44 -36.24 0.25 -31.21
CA GLY A 44 -37.37 0.96 -30.62
C GLY A 44 -38.24 1.74 -31.62
N THR A 45 -38.04 1.51 -32.92
CA THR A 45 -38.73 2.26 -33.98
C THR A 45 -40.24 2.00 -34.00
N LYS A 46 -41.00 3.06 -34.34
CA LYS A 46 -42.47 3.03 -34.49
C LYS A 46 -42.93 3.78 -35.75
N PRO A 47 -44.01 3.34 -36.40
CA PRO A 47 -44.71 2.06 -36.19
C PRO A 47 -43.86 0.87 -36.67
N VAL A 48 -44.19 -0.34 -36.20
CA VAL A 48 -43.61 -1.59 -36.71
C VAL A 48 -43.87 -1.75 -38.22
N ARG A 49 -42.87 -2.25 -38.93
CA ARG A 49 -42.91 -2.43 -40.40
C ARG A 49 -43.17 -3.89 -40.76
N LEU A 50 -43.74 -4.10 -41.95
CA LEU A 50 -43.86 -5.42 -42.56
C LEU A 50 -42.73 -5.56 -43.59
N GLU A 51 -41.77 -6.44 -43.34
CA GLU A 51 -40.64 -6.71 -44.22
C GLU A 51 -40.75 -8.15 -44.74
N ASN A 52 -40.80 -8.31 -46.07
CA ASN A 52 -40.95 -9.61 -46.74
C ASN A 52 -42.15 -10.46 -46.25
N GLY A 53 -43.24 -9.81 -45.83
CA GLY A 53 -44.43 -10.48 -45.29
C GLY A 53 -44.36 -10.86 -43.82
N VAL A 54 -43.27 -10.54 -43.11
CA VAL A 54 -43.10 -10.74 -41.67
C VAL A 54 -43.08 -9.39 -40.96
N TRP A 55 -43.72 -9.28 -39.80
CA TRP A 55 -43.67 -8.06 -39.00
C TRP A 55 -42.31 -7.97 -38.28
N ASP A 56 -41.54 -6.89 -38.51
CA ASP A 56 -40.34 -6.60 -37.73
C ASP A 56 -40.75 -6.06 -36.36
N VAL A 57 -41.09 -6.98 -35.45
CA VAL A 57 -41.38 -6.69 -34.05
C VAL A 57 -40.24 -7.23 -33.20
N TRP A 58 -39.60 -6.34 -32.45
CA TRP A 58 -38.52 -6.69 -31.52
C TRP A 58 -39.01 -6.76 -30.08
N GLY A 59 -39.99 -5.91 -29.75
CA GLY A 59 -40.32 -5.65 -28.37
C GLY A 59 -41.54 -4.77 -28.16
N ILE A 60 -41.61 -4.20 -26.96
CA ILE A 60 -42.63 -3.24 -26.53
C ILE A 60 -41.98 -1.96 -26.00
N ASP A 61 -42.71 -0.84 -26.06
CA ASP A 61 -42.29 0.41 -25.44
C ASP A 61 -42.36 0.39 -23.90
N LEU A 62 -41.75 1.40 -23.27
CA LEU A 62 -41.69 1.55 -21.82
C LEU A 62 -43.09 1.64 -21.17
N SER A 63 -44.05 2.32 -21.80
CA SER A 63 -45.42 2.47 -21.29
C SER A 63 -46.15 1.13 -21.19
N THR A 64 -46.13 0.36 -22.26
CA THR A 64 -46.72 -0.99 -22.37
C THR A 64 -46.02 -1.95 -21.42
N CYS A 65 -44.69 -1.84 -21.31
CA CYS A 65 -43.94 -2.61 -20.33
C CYS A 65 -44.38 -2.27 -18.89
N HIS A 66 -44.59 -1.01 -18.54
CA HIS A 66 -45.08 -0.65 -17.21
C HIS A 66 -46.54 -1.06 -16.95
N GLU A 67 -47.42 -1.02 -17.95
CA GLU A 67 -48.82 -1.46 -17.83
C GLU A 67 -48.92 -2.98 -17.58
N TYR A 68 -48.23 -3.79 -18.38
CA TYR A 68 -48.38 -5.26 -18.36
C TYR A 68 -47.27 -6.02 -17.64
N CYS A 69 -46.05 -5.46 -17.52
CA CYS A 69 -44.83 -6.20 -17.14
C CYS A 69 -44.01 -5.56 -16.01
N SER A 70 -44.54 -4.54 -15.36
CA SER A 70 -43.99 -3.91 -14.16
C SER A 70 -43.91 -4.86 -12.94
N ARG A 71 -43.10 -4.47 -11.95
CA ARG A 71 -42.92 -5.21 -10.69
C ARG A 71 -44.21 -5.36 -9.85
N SER A 72 -45.27 -4.59 -10.12
CA SER A 72 -46.59 -4.78 -9.49
C SER A 72 -47.34 -5.98 -10.07
N ASN A 73 -47.17 -6.28 -11.36
CA ASN A 73 -47.69 -7.50 -12.00
C ASN A 73 -46.78 -8.70 -11.71
N PHE A 74 -45.45 -8.48 -11.67
CA PHE A 74 -44.44 -9.50 -11.44
C PHE A 74 -43.53 -9.14 -10.26
N PRO A 75 -43.94 -9.44 -9.01
CA PRO A 75 -43.05 -9.25 -7.87
C PRO A 75 -41.79 -10.12 -8.00
N MET A 76 -40.68 -9.61 -7.47
CA MET A 76 -39.39 -10.28 -7.50
C MET A 76 -39.44 -11.57 -6.69
N GLN A 77 -39.49 -12.72 -7.37
CA GLN A 77 -39.47 -14.04 -6.75
C GLN A 77 -38.01 -14.52 -6.66
N PHE A 78 -37.46 -14.50 -5.45
CA PHE A 78 -36.13 -15.01 -5.18
C PHE A 78 -36.07 -16.53 -5.41
N SER A 79 -35.34 -16.94 -6.45
CA SER A 79 -35.01 -18.35 -6.71
C SER A 79 -33.69 -18.68 -6.02
N PHE A 80 -33.74 -19.36 -4.88
CA PHE A 80 -32.53 -19.83 -4.20
C PHE A 80 -31.67 -20.73 -5.10
N GLN A 81 -32.30 -21.52 -5.98
CA GLN A 81 -31.61 -22.36 -6.96
C GLN A 81 -30.73 -21.52 -7.90
N THR A 82 -31.31 -20.46 -8.49
CA THR A 82 -30.62 -19.57 -9.43
C THR A 82 -29.54 -18.75 -8.73
N PHE A 83 -29.89 -18.18 -7.57
CA PHE A 83 -28.95 -17.41 -6.74
C PHE A 83 -27.76 -18.27 -6.29
N SER A 84 -27.99 -19.49 -5.82
CA SER A 84 -26.94 -20.41 -5.35
C SER A 84 -26.04 -20.86 -6.50
N ALA A 85 -26.62 -21.23 -7.65
CA ALA A 85 -25.86 -21.61 -8.84
C ALA A 85 -24.95 -20.47 -9.34
N GLY A 86 -25.50 -19.27 -9.54
CA GLY A 86 -24.71 -18.12 -9.98
C GLY A 86 -23.72 -17.62 -8.93
N SER A 87 -24.06 -17.69 -7.63
CA SER A 87 -23.12 -17.37 -6.55
C SER A 87 -21.92 -18.32 -6.56
N THR A 88 -22.16 -19.62 -6.70
CA THR A 88 -21.10 -20.65 -6.60
C THR A 88 -20.25 -20.72 -7.87
N ASN A 89 -20.87 -20.62 -9.04
CA ASN A 89 -20.18 -20.79 -10.32
C ASN A 89 -19.51 -19.49 -10.82
N TYR A 90 -20.01 -18.32 -10.44
CA TYR A 90 -19.48 -17.03 -10.90
C TYR A 90 -18.86 -16.19 -9.76
N LEU A 91 -19.60 -15.84 -8.70
CA LEU A 91 -19.14 -14.82 -7.74
C LEU A 91 -18.10 -15.34 -6.74
N LEU A 92 -18.30 -16.55 -6.21
CA LEU A 92 -17.48 -17.13 -5.14
C LEU A 92 -16.00 -17.34 -5.55
N PRO A 93 -15.66 -17.77 -6.78
CA PRO A 93 -14.26 -17.83 -7.23
C PRO A 93 -13.54 -16.48 -7.17
N TRP A 94 -14.21 -15.39 -7.58
CA TRP A 94 -13.64 -14.04 -7.53
C TRP A 94 -13.48 -13.53 -6.09
N LEU A 95 -14.46 -13.76 -5.22
CA LEU A 95 -14.35 -13.45 -3.80
C LEU A 95 -13.22 -14.24 -3.14
N GLY A 96 -13.02 -15.51 -3.52
CA GLY A 96 -11.86 -16.32 -3.11
C GLY A 96 -10.53 -15.64 -3.45
N LEU A 97 -10.37 -15.14 -4.68
CA LEU A 97 -9.18 -14.37 -5.08
C LEU A 97 -9.00 -13.07 -4.29
N THR A 98 -10.06 -12.38 -3.88
CA THR A 98 -9.91 -11.20 -2.99
C THR A 98 -9.31 -11.56 -1.63
N ALA A 99 -9.56 -12.77 -1.11
CA ALA A 99 -8.94 -13.25 0.13
C ALA A 99 -7.43 -13.56 -0.02
N GLN A 100 -6.93 -13.66 -1.26
CA GLN A 100 -5.50 -13.87 -1.54
C GLN A 100 -4.68 -12.57 -1.64
N LEU A 101 -5.30 -11.39 -1.60
CA LEU A 101 -4.56 -10.13 -1.62
C LEU A 101 -3.81 -9.89 -0.29
N PRO A 102 -2.59 -9.32 -0.32
CA PRO A 102 -1.77 -9.12 0.88
C PRO A 102 -2.24 -7.89 1.68
N TYR A 103 -2.99 -8.13 2.76
CA TYR A 103 -3.59 -7.05 3.57
C TYR A 103 -2.74 -6.58 4.75
N GLU A 104 -2.12 -7.49 5.51
CA GLU A 104 -0.97 -7.31 6.44
C GLU A 104 -0.81 -5.98 7.22
N THR A 105 -1.88 -5.30 7.66
CA THR A 105 -1.76 -4.02 8.39
C THR A 105 -1.55 -4.15 9.90
N GLY A 106 -1.47 -5.38 10.42
CA GLY A 106 -1.39 -5.66 11.85
C GLY A 106 -2.66 -5.36 12.65
N SER A 107 -3.78 -5.03 12.00
CA SER A 107 -5.05 -4.68 12.66
C SER A 107 -6.26 -5.02 11.78
N SER A 108 -7.35 -5.50 12.39
CA SER A 108 -8.55 -5.92 11.64
C SER A 108 -9.21 -4.78 10.87
N SER A 109 -9.23 -3.56 11.44
CA SER A 109 -9.76 -2.37 10.78
C SER A 109 -8.88 -1.88 9.63
N GLY A 110 -7.55 -1.99 9.76
CA GLY A 110 -6.61 -1.68 8.67
C GLY A 110 -6.69 -2.70 7.54
N ASN A 111 -6.82 -4.00 7.84
CA ASN A 111 -7.02 -5.05 6.85
C ASN A 111 -8.34 -4.84 6.08
N PHE A 112 -9.43 -4.49 6.77
CA PHE A 112 -10.70 -4.16 6.11
C PHE A 112 -10.61 -2.91 5.23
N MET A 113 -9.92 -1.85 5.69
CA MET A 113 -9.65 -0.68 4.84
C MET A 113 -8.79 -1.05 3.63
N SER A 114 -7.82 -1.94 3.78
CA SER A 114 -6.98 -2.43 2.69
C SER A 114 -7.78 -3.24 1.65
N PHE A 115 -8.75 -4.04 2.11
CA PHE A 115 -9.75 -4.69 1.24
C PHE A 115 -10.59 -3.65 0.47
N CYS A 116 -11.14 -2.64 1.15
CA CYS A 116 -11.91 -1.57 0.50
C CYS A 116 -11.07 -0.77 -0.52
N LEU A 117 -9.81 -0.49 -0.23
CA LEU A 117 -8.88 0.20 -1.14
C LEU A 117 -8.55 -0.65 -2.37
N ALA A 118 -8.28 -1.94 -2.16
CA ALA A 118 -7.97 -2.88 -3.23
C ALA A 118 -9.16 -3.11 -4.18
N LEU A 119 -10.34 -3.39 -3.62
CA LEU A 119 -11.53 -3.75 -4.38
C LEU A 119 -12.28 -2.53 -4.94
N GLY A 120 -12.26 -1.42 -4.20
CA GLY A 120 -12.85 -0.15 -4.60
C GLY A 120 -12.03 0.64 -5.61
N SER A 121 -10.75 0.31 -5.79
CA SER A 121 -9.94 0.85 -6.88
C SER A 121 -8.90 -0.16 -7.39
N PRO A 122 -9.25 -0.99 -8.40
CA PRO A 122 -8.29 -1.84 -9.11
C PRO A 122 -7.12 -1.02 -9.65
N MET A 123 -7.37 0.24 -10.05
CA MET A 123 -6.36 1.20 -10.46
C MET A 123 -5.33 1.49 -9.35
N LEU A 124 -5.78 1.75 -8.11
CA LEU A 124 -4.89 2.00 -6.98
C LEU A 124 -4.02 0.79 -6.63
N ILE A 125 -4.61 -0.41 -6.52
CA ILE A 125 -3.82 -1.62 -6.21
C ILE A 125 -2.88 -1.99 -7.35
N SER A 126 -3.28 -1.80 -8.61
CA SER A 126 -2.41 -2.00 -9.78
C SER A 126 -1.24 -1.01 -9.80
N PHE A 127 -1.48 0.25 -9.46
CA PHE A 127 -0.42 1.26 -9.31
C PHE A 127 0.53 0.89 -8.17
N SER A 128 0.00 0.55 -6.99
CA SER A 128 0.81 0.17 -5.82
C SER A 128 1.68 -1.05 -6.12
N LEU A 129 1.11 -2.07 -6.77
CA LEU A 129 1.84 -3.22 -7.28
C LEU A 129 2.95 -2.80 -8.25
N MET A 130 2.62 -2.08 -9.33
CA MET A 130 3.59 -1.75 -10.38
C MET A 130 4.71 -0.84 -9.87
N VAL A 131 4.42 0.11 -8.97
CA VAL A 131 5.45 0.87 -8.23
C VAL A 131 6.37 -0.07 -7.47
N THR A 132 5.83 -1.07 -6.76
CA THR A 132 6.63 -2.01 -5.96
C THR A 132 7.57 -2.86 -6.84
N VAL A 133 7.06 -3.32 -7.99
CA VAL A 133 7.85 -4.04 -9.01
C VAL A 133 8.98 -3.14 -9.55
N LEU A 134 8.67 -1.90 -9.95
CA LEU A 134 9.62 -0.97 -10.56
C LEU A 134 10.67 -0.47 -9.58
N ASN A 135 10.31 -0.32 -8.30
CA ASN A 135 11.24 0.00 -7.22
C ASN A 135 12.19 -1.16 -6.94
N ALA A 136 11.69 -2.39 -6.84
CA ALA A 136 12.55 -3.58 -6.71
C ALA A 136 13.54 -3.71 -7.88
N HIS A 137 13.06 -3.56 -9.12
CA HIS A 137 13.91 -3.58 -10.32
C HIS A 137 14.95 -2.45 -10.37
N TRP A 138 14.57 -1.23 -9.97
CA TRP A 138 15.50 -0.11 -9.85
C TRP A 138 16.56 -0.36 -8.78
N ALA A 139 16.18 -0.93 -7.63
CA ALA A 139 17.12 -1.26 -6.56
C ALA A 139 18.14 -2.29 -7.03
N THR A 140 17.69 -3.37 -7.69
CA THR A 140 18.59 -4.35 -8.32
C THR A 140 19.53 -3.70 -9.33
N SER A 141 19.01 -2.81 -10.18
CA SER A 141 19.82 -2.09 -11.18
C SER A 141 20.82 -1.07 -10.58
N ARG A 142 20.53 -0.52 -9.40
CA ARG A 142 21.44 0.36 -8.63
C ARG A 142 22.52 -0.46 -7.93
N PHE A 143 22.14 -1.55 -7.26
CA PHE A 143 23.05 -2.40 -6.48
C PHE A 143 23.90 -3.35 -7.35
N HIS A 144 23.41 -3.80 -8.50
CA HIS A 144 24.21 -4.61 -9.44
C HIS A 144 25.45 -3.84 -9.92
N ARG A 145 25.37 -2.51 -10.08
CA ARG A 145 26.53 -1.67 -10.41
C ARG A 145 27.57 -1.64 -9.29
N LEU A 146 27.15 -1.78 -8.03
CA LEU A 146 28.03 -1.88 -6.86
C LEU A 146 28.66 -3.28 -6.70
N LEU A 147 27.96 -4.31 -7.18
CA LEU A 147 28.42 -5.72 -7.09
C LEU A 147 29.28 -6.17 -8.27
N HIS A 148 29.32 -5.39 -9.36
CA HIS A 148 30.06 -5.73 -10.57
C HIS A 148 30.72 -4.47 -11.19
N PRO A 149 31.71 -3.85 -10.52
CA PRO A 149 32.49 -2.77 -11.11
C PRO A 149 33.28 -3.28 -12.34
N PRO A 150 33.42 -2.46 -13.40
CA PRO A 150 33.94 -2.91 -14.70
C PRO A 150 35.45 -3.18 -14.76
N ALA A 151 36.18 -3.02 -13.65
CA ALA A 151 37.63 -3.16 -13.61
C ALA A 151 38.11 -3.69 -12.26
N PHE A 152 38.16 -5.02 -12.06
CA PHE A 152 39.11 -5.62 -11.13
C PHE A 152 39.38 -7.11 -11.40
N THR A 153 40.60 -7.54 -11.05
CA THR A 153 41.07 -8.92 -10.97
C THR A 153 41.80 -9.08 -9.64
N GLU A 154 41.49 -10.14 -8.90
CA GLU A 154 41.81 -10.40 -7.48
C GLU A 154 40.95 -9.62 -6.45
N ILE A 155 40.04 -10.35 -5.79
CA ILE A 155 39.14 -9.80 -4.76
C ILE A 155 39.65 -10.22 -3.39
N ASN A 156 40.11 -9.25 -2.58
CA ASN A 156 40.45 -9.47 -1.18
C ASN A 156 39.22 -9.92 -0.35
N ASP A 157 39.41 -10.75 0.67
CA ASP A 157 38.32 -11.29 1.51
C ASP A 157 37.45 -10.21 2.17
N LEU A 158 38.03 -9.03 2.46
CA LEU A 158 37.30 -7.86 2.97
C LEU A 158 36.25 -7.37 1.96
N HIS A 159 36.64 -7.20 0.70
CA HIS A 159 35.75 -6.77 -0.39
C HIS A 159 34.64 -7.80 -0.64
N LYS A 160 34.98 -9.09 -0.62
CA LYS A 160 34.00 -10.20 -0.65
C LYS A 160 33.00 -10.13 0.52
N GLY A 161 33.46 -9.73 1.70
CA GLY A 161 32.61 -9.49 2.87
C GLY A 161 31.58 -8.37 2.66
N TYR A 162 31.97 -7.24 2.07
CA TYR A 162 31.04 -6.15 1.75
C TYR A 162 30.03 -6.55 0.66
N HIS A 163 30.43 -7.31 -0.36
CA HIS A 163 29.50 -7.80 -1.39
C HIS A 163 28.32 -8.59 -0.80
N GLU A 164 28.55 -9.37 0.25
CA GLU A 164 27.47 -10.08 0.95
C GLU A 164 26.54 -9.13 1.71
N SER A 165 27.09 -8.14 2.42
CA SER A 165 26.31 -7.07 3.10
C SER A 165 25.49 -6.25 2.09
N VAL A 166 26.06 -5.93 0.93
CA VAL A 166 25.40 -5.19 -0.17
C VAL A 166 24.25 -6.01 -0.77
N ARG A 167 24.44 -7.32 -1.01
CA ARG A 167 23.35 -8.23 -1.43
C ARG A 167 22.25 -8.38 -0.38
N ALA A 168 22.60 -8.36 0.90
CA ALA A 168 21.63 -8.38 2.00
C ALA A 168 20.86 -7.06 2.12
N ALA A 169 21.54 -5.92 1.96
CA ALA A 169 20.91 -4.59 1.92
C ALA A 169 19.97 -4.41 0.73
N LEU A 170 20.32 -4.93 -0.46
CA LEU A 170 19.41 -5.00 -1.60
C LEU A 170 18.14 -5.80 -1.26
N HIS A 171 18.29 -7.00 -0.69
CA HIS A 171 17.13 -7.83 -0.32
C HIS A 171 16.26 -7.15 0.74
N PHE A 172 16.88 -6.48 1.72
CA PHE A 172 16.17 -5.65 2.70
C PHE A 172 15.36 -4.54 2.00
N LEU A 173 15.95 -3.77 1.09
CA LEU A 173 15.24 -2.69 0.39
C LEU A 173 14.08 -3.16 -0.50
N GLN A 174 14.18 -4.38 -1.04
CA GLN A 174 13.12 -5.01 -1.82
C GLN A 174 11.93 -5.40 -0.94
N GLU A 175 12.17 -6.12 0.16
CA GLU A 175 11.14 -6.63 1.09
C GLU A 175 10.58 -5.54 2.01
N SER A 176 11.37 -4.53 2.37
CA SER A 176 10.95 -3.47 3.31
C SER A 176 9.94 -2.48 2.73
N GLN A 177 9.62 -2.54 1.44
CA GLN A 177 8.68 -1.64 0.76
C GLN A 177 7.30 -1.56 1.42
N GLN A 178 6.84 -2.66 2.01
CA GLN A 178 5.55 -2.75 2.70
C GLN A 178 5.51 -2.11 4.10
N ALA A 179 6.64 -1.58 4.57
CA ALA A 179 6.78 -0.92 5.87
C ALA A 179 7.32 0.52 5.71
N PRO A 180 6.90 1.48 6.58
CA PRO A 180 7.54 2.78 6.63
C PRO A 180 8.90 2.63 7.33
N ILE A 181 10.00 2.71 6.58
CA ILE A 181 11.35 2.70 7.15
C ILE A 181 11.88 4.14 7.29
N ARG A 182 12.65 4.38 8.35
CA ARG A 182 13.51 5.57 8.50
C ARG A 182 14.92 5.15 8.90
N ILE A 183 15.90 5.90 8.40
CA ILE A 183 17.29 5.83 8.83
C ILE A 183 17.46 6.74 10.05
N LEU A 184 18.24 6.29 11.04
CA LEU A 184 18.64 7.10 12.18
C LEU A 184 20.17 7.12 12.30
N GLN A 185 20.76 8.29 12.07
CA GLN A 185 22.22 8.50 12.12
C GLN A 185 22.71 8.96 13.51
N HIS A 186 21.83 8.93 14.52
CA HIS A 186 22.15 9.27 15.91
C HIS A 186 23.34 8.44 16.43
N LYS A 187 24.35 9.12 16.97
CA LYS A 187 25.63 8.54 17.45
C LYS A 187 26.34 7.65 16.40
N GLY A 188 26.09 7.88 15.10
CA GLY A 188 26.71 7.13 13.99
C GLY A 188 26.23 5.67 13.88
N GLN A 189 25.00 5.36 14.32
CA GLN A 189 24.47 3.99 14.30
C GLN A 189 24.28 3.45 12.87
N PHE A 190 23.68 4.22 11.96
CA PHE A 190 23.50 3.75 10.59
C PHE A 190 24.82 3.67 9.81
N SER A 191 25.72 4.65 9.93
CA SER A 191 27.06 4.54 9.33
C SER A 191 27.84 3.34 9.86
N SER A 192 27.74 3.02 11.15
CA SER A 192 28.36 1.82 11.73
C SER A 192 27.82 0.52 11.10
N LEU A 193 26.52 0.44 10.78
CA LEU A 193 25.93 -0.73 10.10
C LEU A 193 26.47 -0.94 8.69
N VAL A 194 26.77 0.14 7.97
CA VAL A 194 27.26 0.09 6.59
C VAL A 194 28.76 -0.19 6.53
N VAL A 195 29.54 0.47 7.39
CA VAL A 195 31.01 0.52 7.31
C VAL A 195 31.72 -0.52 8.18
N LEU A 196 31.16 -0.96 9.31
CA LEU A 196 31.89 -1.92 10.16
C LEU A 196 31.74 -3.36 9.64
N PRO A 197 32.85 -4.06 9.32
CA PRO A 197 32.79 -5.44 8.82
C PRO A 197 32.18 -6.42 9.83
N GLU A 198 32.24 -6.11 11.14
CA GLU A 198 31.60 -6.86 12.21
C GLU A 198 30.06 -6.91 12.09
N ASN A 199 29.45 -6.05 11.25
CA ASN A 199 28.02 -6.06 10.96
C ASN A 199 27.61 -6.95 9.78
N ARG A 200 28.55 -7.60 9.06
CA ARG A 200 28.23 -8.60 8.01
C ARG A 200 27.31 -9.73 8.52
N PRO A 201 27.54 -10.36 9.69
CA PRO A 201 26.63 -11.38 10.21
C PRO A 201 25.21 -10.85 10.51
N TRP A 202 25.08 -9.59 10.94
CA TRP A 202 23.78 -8.95 11.17
C TRP A 202 23.01 -8.78 9.86
N TRP A 203 23.66 -8.27 8.80
CA TRP A 203 23.07 -8.17 7.46
C TRP A 203 22.65 -9.54 6.90
N LEU A 204 23.49 -10.56 7.04
CA LEU A 204 23.15 -11.92 6.61
C LEU A 204 21.96 -12.49 7.39
N LYS A 205 21.88 -12.26 8.71
CA LYS A 205 20.76 -12.74 9.52
C LYS A 205 19.45 -12.00 9.26
N LEU A 206 19.52 -10.70 8.97
CA LEU A 206 18.39 -9.90 8.49
C LEU A 206 17.85 -10.49 7.18
N LYS A 207 18.73 -10.77 6.21
CA LYS A 207 18.36 -11.40 4.93
C LYS A 207 17.70 -12.76 5.14
N GLU A 208 18.31 -13.62 5.96
CA GLU A 208 17.79 -14.96 6.30
C GLU A 208 16.38 -14.89 6.88
N ARG A 209 16.15 -13.97 7.84
CA ARG A 209 14.84 -13.79 8.46
C ARG A 209 13.79 -13.28 7.48
N LEU A 210 14.06 -12.23 6.71
CA LEU A 210 13.12 -11.67 5.74
C LEU A 210 12.76 -12.66 4.62
N SER A 211 13.72 -13.49 4.19
CA SER A 211 13.47 -14.62 3.29
C SER A 211 12.59 -15.70 3.92
N ALA A 212 12.75 -15.98 5.22
CA ALA A 212 11.95 -16.98 5.94
C ALA A 212 10.51 -16.50 6.28
N THR A 213 10.30 -15.19 6.45
CA THR A 213 8.98 -14.60 6.72
C THR A 213 8.22 -14.15 5.46
N ARG A 214 8.80 -14.38 4.26
CA ARG A 214 8.17 -14.13 2.96
C ARG A 214 6.96 -15.06 2.75
N ARG A 215 5.87 -14.53 2.20
CA ARG A 215 4.62 -15.27 1.97
C ARG A 215 4.83 -16.41 0.96
N PRO A 216 4.61 -17.68 1.34
CA PRO A 216 4.77 -18.81 0.44
C PRO A 216 3.62 -18.91 -0.58
N VAL A 217 3.91 -19.50 -1.74
CA VAL A 217 2.87 -19.93 -2.68
C VAL A 217 2.13 -21.12 -2.06
N THR A 218 0.86 -20.92 -1.70
CA THR A 218 0.04 -21.98 -1.08
C THR A 218 -0.77 -22.75 -2.12
N PHE A 219 -1.10 -24.01 -1.83
CA PHE A 219 -2.05 -24.77 -2.64
C PHE A 219 -3.43 -24.09 -2.75
N SER A 220 -3.86 -23.38 -1.70
CA SER A 220 -5.12 -22.61 -1.69
C SER A 220 -5.10 -21.48 -2.72
N LEU A 221 -4.02 -20.70 -2.79
CA LEU A 221 -3.79 -19.66 -3.79
C LEU A 221 -3.86 -20.23 -5.22
N ILE A 222 -3.17 -21.33 -5.49
CA ILE A 222 -3.17 -21.98 -6.80
C ILE A 222 -4.58 -22.49 -7.14
N ALA A 223 -5.23 -23.20 -6.22
CA ALA A 223 -6.57 -23.75 -6.41
C ALA A 223 -7.62 -22.67 -6.67
N GLN A 224 -7.60 -21.56 -5.92
CA GLN A 224 -8.55 -20.45 -6.11
C GLN A 224 -8.28 -19.69 -7.42
N THR A 225 -7.02 -19.51 -7.81
CA THR A 225 -6.67 -18.90 -9.11
C THR A 225 -7.12 -19.77 -10.27
N MET A 226 -6.86 -21.08 -10.21
CA MET A 226 -7.33 -22.04 -11.21
C MET A 226 -8.85 -22.12 -11.26
N LEU A 227 -9.53 -22.13 -10.11
CA LEU A 227 -10.99 -22.16 -10.04
C LEU A 227 -11.61 -20.91 -10.69
N ALA A 228 -11.07 -19.71 -10.43
CA ALA A 228 -11.55 -18.47 -11.05
C ALA A 228 -11.33 -18.47 -12.58
N VAL A 229 -10.16 -18.92 -13.05
CA VAL A 229 -9.87 -19.03 -14.49
C VAL A 229 -10.77 -20.08 -15.17
N ILE A 230 -10.94 -21.26 -14.58
CA ILE A 230 -11.80 -22.32 -15.11
C ILE A 230 -13.27 -21.88 -15.12
N ALA A 231 -13.76 -21.25 -14.05
CA ALA A 231 -15.10 -20.69 -13.98
C ALA A 231 -15.37 -19.65 -15.08
N TRP A 232 -14.40 -18.76 -15.33
CA TRP A 232 -14.49 -17.77 -16.40
C TRP A 232 -14.45 -18.42 -17.80
N LEU A 233 -13.59 -19.42 -18.03
CA LEU A 233 -13.56 -20.18 -19.28
C LEU A 233 -14.85 -20.98 -19.52
N PHE A 234 -15.45 -21.55 -18.48
CA PHE A 234 -16.75 -22.21 -18.56
C PHE A 234 -17.89 -21.22 -18.78
N THR A 235 -17.82 -20.01 -18.23
CA THR A 235 -18.77 -18.91 -18.51
C THR A 235 -18.71 -18.51 -19.99
N ILE A 236 -17.50 -18.44 -20.56
CA ILE A 236 -17.34 -18.26 -22.01
C ILE A 236 -17.96 -19.43 -22.76
N ALA A 237 -17.59 -20.68 -22.45
CA ALA A 237 -18.10 -21.85 -23.16
C ALA A 237 -19.64 -21.98 -23.11
N ALA A 238 -20.26 -21.70 -21.95
CA ALA A 238 -21.71 -21.71 -21.78
C ALA A 238 -22.40 -20.62 -22.61
N SER A 239 -21.89 -19.39 -22.58
CA SER A 239 -22.46 -18.27 -23.33
C SER A 239 -22.42 -18.44 -24.86
N TYR A 240 -21.52 -19.29 -25.38
CA TYR A 240 -21.53 -19.73 -26.78
C TYR A 240 -22.25 -21.06 -27.05
N GLY A 241 -22.46 -21.89 -26.01
CA GLY A 241 -23.05 -23.23 -26.13
C GLY A 241 -24.57 -23.27 -26.02
N GLU A 242 -25.18 -22.45 -25.16
CA GLU A 242 -26.64 -22.51 -24.92
C GLU A 242 -27.44 -21.46 -25.70
N SER A 243 -27.02 -20.18 -25.71
CA SER A 243 -27.66 -19.10 -26.49
C SER A 243 -26.83 -17.81 -26.53
N VAL A 244 -26.02 -17.64 -27.57
CA VAL A 244 -25.34 -16.34 -27.83
C VAL A 244 -26.41 -15.26 -28.03
N GLY A 245 -26.19 -14.07 -27.45
CA GLY A 245 -27.12 -12.94 -27.56
C GLY A 245 -28.24 -12.90 -26.53
N ASP A 246 -28.40 -13.90 -25.65
CA ASP A 246 -29.30 -13.79 -24.48
C ASP A 246 -28.76 -12.72 -23.49
N PRO A 247 -29.55 -11.71 -23.09
CA PRO A 247 -29.18 -10.77 -22.04
C PRO A 247 -28.79 -11.42 -20.71
N ALA A 248 -29.24 -12.64 -20.39
CA ALA A 248 -28.82 -13.38 -19.20
C ALA A 248 -27.37 -13.89 -19.31
N GLU A 249 -26.98 -14.45 -20.46
CA GLU A 249 -25.60 -14.91 -20.69
C GLU A 249 -24.63 -13.73 -20.87
N ALA A 250 -25.09 -12.64 -21.50
CA ALA A 250 -24.36 -11.38 -21.57
C ALA A 250 -23.91 -10.88 -20.19
N LEU A 251 -24.74 -11.10 -19.16
CA LEU A 251 -24.51 -10.68 -17.78
C LEU A 251 -23.36 -11.43 -17.14
N LEU A 252 -23.40 -12.76 -17.18
CA LEU A 252 -22.38 -13.61 -16.59
C LEU A 252 -21.02 -13.35 -17.26
N LEU A 253 -21.04 -13.17 -18.59
CA LEU A 253 -19.87 -12.82 -19.37
C LEU A 253 -19.30 -11.43 -19.00
N SER A 254 -20.12 -10.37 -19.03
CA SER A 254 -19.65 -9.01 -18.72
C SER A 254 -19.18 -8.89 -17.27
N SER A 255 -19.90 -9.50 -16.33
CA SER A 255 -19.57 -9.46 -14.91
C SER A 255 -18.30 -10.28 -14.63
N GLY A 256 -18.14 -11.48 -15.22
CA GLY A 256 -16.88 -12.23 -15.15
C GLY A 256 -15.68 -11.46 -15.71
N THR A 257 -15.87 -10.77 -16.84
CA THR A 257 -14.85 -9.87 -17.43
C THR A 257 -14.52 -8.67 -16.52
N LEU A 258 -15.44 -8.20 -15.68
CA LEU A 258 -15.18 -7.11 -14.74
C LEU A 258 -14.21 -7.50 -13.61
N TRP A 259 -14.21 -8.78 -13.20
CA TRP A 259 -13.38 -9.27 -12.08
C TRP A 259 -12.01 -9.82 -12.51
N ILE A 260 -11.79 -10.08 -13.80
CA ILE A 260 -10.61 -10.79 -14.33
C ILE A 260 -9.27 -10.12 -14.00
N TRP A 261 -9.24 -8.81 -13.73
CA TRP A 261 -8.03 -8.09 -13.29
C TRP A 261 -7.41 -8.64 -11.99
N LEU A 262 -8.19 -9.35 -11.16
CA LEU A 262 -7.67 -10.03 -9.98
C LEU A 262 -6.58 -11.04 -10.34
N VAL A 263 -6.65 -11.72 -11.50
CA VAL A 263 -5.67 -12.74 -11.90
C VAL A 263 -4.25 -12.16 -12.05
N PRO A 264 -4.00 -11.11 -12.88
CA PRO A 264 -2.68 -10.50 -12.95
C PRO A 264 -2.28 -9.75 -11.67
N VAL A 265 -3.21 -9.15 -10.93
CA VAL A 265 -2.86 -8.41 -9.69
C VAL A 265 -2.46 -9.36 -8.56
N VAL A 266 -3.22 -10.42 -8.29
CA VAL A 266 -2.87 -11.45 -7.28
C VAL A 266 -1.56 -12.12 -7.67
N THR A 267 -1.40 -12.51 -8.93
CA THR A 267 -0.16 -13.15 -9.40
C THR A 267 1.02 -12.19 -9.35
N GLY A 268 0.82 -10.91 -9.63
CA GLY A 268 1.85 -9.88 -9.50
C GLY A 268 2.37 -9.72 -8.08
N TRP A 269 1.48 -9.70 -7.07
CA TRP A 269 1.90 -9.67 -5.67
C TRP A 269 2.70 -10.91 -5.26
N VAL A 270 2.36 -12.07 -5.82
CA VAL A 270 3.11 -13.33 -5.63
C VAL A 270 4.49 -13.28 -6.30
N LEU A 271 4.60 -12.67 -7.50
CA LEU A 271 5.86 -12.52 -8.24
C LEU A 271 6.82 -11.50 -7.59
N VAL A 272 6.30 -10.42 -7.00
CA VAL A 272 7.10 -9.47 -6.22
C VAL A 272 7.50 -10.06 -4.87
N GLY A 273 6.59 -10.84 -4.27
CA GLY A 273 6.67 -11.29 -2.90
C GLY A 273 6.24 -10.21 -1.91
N THR A 274 5.65 -10.65 -0.82
CA THR A 274 5.32 -9.85 0.35
C THR A 274 5.76 -10.65 1.57
N GLN A 275 5.80 -10.04 2.75
CA GLN A 275 5.92 -10.82 3.99
C GLN A 275 4.60 -11.58 4.24
N ALA A 276 4.58 -12.46 5.24
CA ALA A 276 3.38 -13.22 5.60
C ALA A 276 2.56 -12.57 6.73
N ASN A 277 3.20 -11.75 7.57
CA ASN A 277 2.61 -11.14 8.75
C ASN A 277 3.09 -9.69 8.92
N ALA A 278 2.28 -8.87 9.59
CA ALA A 278 2.69 -7.54 10.05
C ALA A 278 3.85 -7.62 11.06
N ASN A 279 4.57 -6.52 11.24
CA ASN A 279 5.74 -6.34 12.11
C ASN A 279 6.96 -7.24 11.86
N THR A 280 6.87 -8.23 10.97
CA THR A 280 7.99 -9.12 10.55
C THR A 280 9.28 -8.38 10.22
N ILE A 281 9.20 -7.21 9.56
CA ILE A 281 10.35 -6.38 9.23
C ILE A 281 10.96 -5.70 10.47
N GLU A 282 10.15 -5.30 11.45
CA GLU A 282 10.61 -4.73 12.73
C GLU A 282 11.29 -5.83 13.57
N GLU A 283 10.63 -6.99 13.70
CA GLU A 283 11.17 -8.18 14.37
C GLU A 283 12.47 -8.70 13.73
N ALA A 284 12.64 -8.54 12.41
CA ALA A 284 13.85 -8.93 11.70
C ALA A 284 15.02 -7.94 11.90
N LEU A 285 14.74 -6.64 12.06
CA LEU A 285 15.74 -5.60 12.37
C LEU A 285 16.25 -5.71 13.81
N ASP A 286 15.35 -5.93 14.77
CA ASP A 286 15.66 -6.05 16.21
C ASP A 286 16.21 -7.44 16.61
N ALA A 287 16.19 -8.41 15.69
CA ALA A 287 16.54 -9.80 15.93
C ALA A 287 17.94 -10.07 16.50
N GLN A 288 18.92 -9.19 16.22
CA GLN A 288 20.31 -9.39 16.57
C GLN A 288 20.98 -8.04 16.87
N LYS A 289 21.89 -8.03 17.84
CA LYS A 289 22.73 -6.86 18.13
C LYS A 289 23.68 -6.54 16.98
N ALA A 290 23.88 -5.26 16.73
CA ALA A 290 24.82 -4.73 15.76
C ALA A 290 25.97 -4.00 16.48
N TYR A 291 27.14 -3.94 15.86
CA TYR A 291 28.30 -3.21 16.36
C TYR A 291 28.19 -1.72 16.02
N GLN A 292 28.52 -0.87 17.00
CA GLN A 292 28.62 0.58 16.86
C GLN A 292 30.03 1.05 17.21
N ALA A 293 30.59 1.95 16.41
CA ALA A 293 31.87 2.59 16.73
C ALA A 293 31.72 3.57 17.93
N PRO A 294 32.73 3.68 18.81
CA PRO A 294 32.68 4.57 19.97
C PRO A 294 32.54 6.05 19.58
N LEU A 295 31.97 6.83 20.50
CA LEU A 295 31.91 8.29 20.39
C LEU A 295 33.27 8.91 20.75
N SER A 296 33.72 9.89 19.96
CA SER A 296 34.94 10.64 20.26
C SER A 296 34.85 11.29 21.65
N GLY A 297 35.85 11.05 22.50
CA GLY A 297 35.92 11.60 23.86
C GLY A 297 34.96 10.95 24.88
N ALA A 298 34.28 9.85 24.55
CA ALA A 298 33.55 9.09 25.55
C ALA A 298 34.51 8.28 26.43
N ALA A 299 34.29 8.28 27.74
CA ALA A 299 34.98 7.38 28.68
C ALA A 299 34.49 5.94 28.48
N GLY A 300 35.02 5.28 27.45
CA GLY A 300 34.50 4.04 26.90
C GLY A 300 35.59 3.11 26.37
N LYS A 301 35.15 2.07 25.66
CA LYS A 301 36.04 1.04 25.10
C LYS A 301 36.59 1.52 23.75
N PRO A 302 37.89 1.34 23.44
CA PRO A 302 38.53 1.77 22.19
C PRO A 302 38.14 0.93 20.96
N TYR A 303 37.06 0.15 21.03
CA TYR A 303 36.67 -0.84 20.05
C TYR A 303 35.15 -0.86 19.84
N PRO A 304 34.64 -1.26 18.65
CA PRO A 304 33.22 -1.34 18.38
C PRO A 304 32.46 -2.20 19.41
N VAL A 305 31.30 -1.69 19.86
CA VAL A 305 30.51 -2.31 20.94
C VAL A 305 29.21 -2.88 20.37
N PRO A 306 28.81 -4.12 20.71
CA PRO A 306 27.53 -4.68 20.30
C PRO A 306 26.36 -4.07 21.08
N ILE A 307 25.45 -3.43 20.36
CA ILE A 307 24.25 -2.75 20.89
C ILE A 307 22.98 -3.24 20.18
N SER A 308 21.80 -2.95 20.73
CA SER A 308 20.55 -3.10 19.95
C SER A 308 20.59 -2.16 18.76
N GLN A 309 20.39 -2.69 17.56
CA GLN A 309 20.34 -1.89 16.34
C GLN A 309 19.21 -0.85 16.44
N ARG A 310 19.49 0.41 16.09
CA ARG A 310 18.46 1.44 15.90
C ARG A 310 18.69 2.31 14.65
N GLY A 311 19.64 1.93 13.79
CA GLY A 311 20.02 2.71 12.59
C GLY A 311 19.00 2.62 11.45
N LEU A 312 18.14 1.60 11.46
CA LEU A 312 16.98 1.44 10.57
C LEU A 312 15.77 1.10 11.44
N LEU A 313 14.67 1.84 11.28
CA LEU A 313 13.50 1.75 12.16
C LEU A 313 12.21 1.70 11.35
N VAL A 314 11.26 0.84 11.76
CA VAL A 314 9.91 0.77 11.16
C VAL A 314 9.03 1.90 11.72
N ARG A 315 9.25 3.14 11.27
CA ARG A 315 8.48 4.33 11.69
C ARG A 315 8.20 5.26 10.52
N SER A 316 7.22 6.14 10.72
CA SER A 316 6.87 7.22 9.78
C SER A 316 6.98 8.58 10.47
N GLY A 317 6.97 9.66 9.68
CA GLY A 317 7.21 11.01 10.16
C GLY A 317 8.63 11.49 9.81
N LEU A 318 9.12 12.46 10.58
CA LEU A 318 10.44 13.07 10.38
C LEU A 318 11.57 12.22 10.95
N THR A 319 12.77 12.37 10.40
CA THR A 319 14.02 11.95 11.04
C THR A 319 14.43 12.97 12.11
N ILE A 320 15.14 12.51 13.14
CA ILE A 320 15.70 13.36 14.20
C ILE A 320 17.06 13.89 13.71
N PRO A 321 17.42 15.18 13.90
CA PRO A 321 18.67 15.72 13.39
C PRO A 321 19.84 15.21 14.25
N PRO A 322 21.07 15.18 13.72
CA PRO A 322 22.25 15.02 14.57
C PRO A 322 22.35 16.22 15.54
N HIS A 323 22.51 15.94 16.83
CA HIS A 323 22.72 16.99 17.83
C HIS A 323 24.15 17.58 17.70
N PRO A 324 24.36 18.91 17.82
CA PRO A 324 25.66 19.55 17.62
C PRO A 324 26.79 19.00 18.52
N ASN A 325 26.45 18.60 19.75
CA ASN A 325 27.38 17.98 20.68
C ASN A 325 26.97 16.52 21.01
N PRO A 326 27.56 15.49 20.36
CA PRO A 326 27.05 14.12 20.43
C PRO A 326 27.26 13.42 21.79
N THR A 327 28.06 13.99 22.70
CA THR A 327 28.29 13.46 24.06
C THR A 327 27.22 13.89 25.06
N LEU A 328 26.53 15.01 24.83
CA LEU A 328 25.45 15.52 25.69
C LEU A 328 24.09 14.89 25.38
N VAL A 329 23.98 14.09 24.32
CA VAL A 329 22.69 13.57 23.87
C VAL A 329 22.20 12.47 24.81
N ALA A 330 21.11 12.76 25.51
CA ALA A 330 20.34 11.80 26.28
C ALA A 330 19.98 10.57 25.41
N GLU A 331 19.70 9.43 26.04
CA GLU A 331 19.27 8.26 25.28
C GLU A 331 17.88 8.51 24.67
N ILE A 332 17.83 8.89 23.40
CA ILE A 332 16.58 9.09 22.66
C ILE A 332 15.80 7.78 22.72
N ASN A 333 14.65 7.80 23.38
CA ASN A 333 13.77 6.65 23.44
C ASN A 333 13.24 6.41 22.01
N PRO A 334 13.34 5.18 21.46
CA PRO A 334 12.78 4.86 20.14
C PRO A 334 11.30 5.29 19.99
N ALA A 335 10.53 5.32 21.08
CA ALA A 335 9.15 5.76 21.10
C ALA A 335 8.95 7.28 20.87
N ASP A 336 9.96 8.13 21.09
CA ASP A 336 9.88 9.59 20.90
C ASP A 336 9.88 9.93 19.39
N THR A 337 8.75 9.64 18.75
CA THR A 337 8.54 9.88 17.33
C THR A 337 8.17 11.34 17.10
N ILE A 338 8.88 12.01 16.18
CA ILE A 338 8.58 13.39 15.80
C ILE A 338 7.41 13.38 14.81
N ILE A 339 6.21 13.26 15.36
CA ILE A 339 4.94 13.38 14.64
C ILE A 339 4.54 14.85 14.66
N PRO A 340 4.54 15.56 13.51
CA PRO A 340 4.02 16.91 13.44
C PRO A 340 2.55 16.94 13.87
N PRO A 341 2.03 18.08 14.38
CA PRO A 341 0.62 18.17 14.72
C PRO A 341 -0.27 17.78 13.53
N GLY A 342 -1.44 17.20 13.80
CA GLY A 342 -2.39 16.83 12.74
C GLY A 342 -3.11 18.05 12.14
N TRP A 343 -4.02 17.80 11.20
CA TRP A 343 -5.05 18.75 10.79
C TRP A 343 -6.42 18.21 11.21
N ARG A 344 -7.10 18.90 12.14
CA ARG A 344 -8.38 18.48 12.73
C ARG A 344 -8.43 16.98 13.14
N GLY A 345 -7.35 16.48 13.75
CA GLY A 345 -7.19 15.07 14.16
C GLY A 345 -6.69 14.12 13.06
N GLY A 346 -6.63 14.55 11.79
CA GLY A 346 -6.02 13.79 10.71
C GLY A 346 -4.49 13.89 10.72
N ASN A 347 -3.80 12.76 10.66
CA ASN A 347 -2.32 12.71 10.66
C ASN A 347 -1.74 13.10 9.30
N ILE A 348 -0.77 14.02 9.23
CA ILE A 348 -0.24 14.57 7.97
C ILE A 348 0.60 13.54 7.17
N ASN A 349 1.31 12.64 7.85
CA ASN A 349 2.05 11.50 7.27
C ASN A 349 1.18 10.47 6.52
N GLY A 350 -0.11 10.75 6.34
CA GLY A 350 -0.91 10.09 5.31
C GLY A 350 -1.15 8.62 5.61
N ASP A 351 -1.07 7.83 4.55
CA ASP A 351 -1.18 6.38 4.60
C ASP A 351 0.17 5.67 4.57
N GLU A 352 1.27 6.39 4.35
CA GLU A 352 2.63 5.86 4.41
C GLU A 352 2.88 5.11 5.73
N LYS A 353 2.30 5.63 6.84
CA LYS A 353 2.45 5.08 8.19
C LYS A 353 1.90 3.66 8.36
N ASN A 354 1.00 3.22 7.49
CA ASN A 354 0.33 1.92 7.63
C ASN A 354 1.23 0.86 6.99
N GLN A 355 1.55 -0.19 7.72
CA GLN A 355 2.11 -1.39 7.09
C GLN A 355 1.09 -1.98 6.12
N ALA A 356 1.58 -2.56 5.02
CA ALA A 356 0.93 -3.37 3.98
C ALA A 356 1.28 -2.90 2.56
N PRO A 357 1.36 -3.83 1.57
CA PRO A 357 1.73 -3.50 0.19
C PRO A 357 0.74 -2.58 -0.56
N ILE A 358 -0.55 -2.57 -0.18
CA ILE A 358 -1.53 -1.63 -0.76
C ILE A 358 -1.18 -0.17 -0.50
N PHE A 359 -0.43 0.14 0.57
CA PHE A 359 -0.03 1.50 0.92
C PHE A 359 1.29 1.96 0.28
N ASN A 360 1.92 1.14 -0.57
CA ASN A 360 3.17 1.51 -1.24
C ASN A 360 3.00 2.74 -2.15
N TYR A 361 1.79 3.00 -2.66
CA TYR A 361 1.45 4.26 -3.37
C TYR A 361 1.79 5.52 -2.56
N ALA A 362 1.69 5.46 -1.22
CA ALA A 362 1.95 6.59 -0.33
C ALA A 362 3.43 6.71 0.10
N ARG A 363 4.24 5.67 -0.15
CA ARG A 363 5.67 5.59 0.21
C ARG A 363 6.64 5.88 -0.94
N ILE A 364 6.14 6.29 -2.11
CA ILE A 364 6.96 6.52 -3.31
C ILE A 364 8.20 7.40 -3.06
N PHE A 365 8.04 8.51 -2.34
CA PHE A 365 9.11 9.46 -2.04
C PHE A 365 10.07 8.96 -0.95
N THR A 366 9.53 8.40 0.13
CA THR A 366 10.31 8.05 1.32
C THR A 366 11.04 6.72 1.19
N TRP A 367 10.50 5.78 0.42
CA TRP A 367 11.25 4.61 -0.02
C TRP A 367 12.38 4.99 -0.99
N TRP A 368 12.16 5.95 -1.90
CA TRP A 368 13.23 6.44 -2.79
C TRP A 368 14.38 7.07 -1.99
N GLN A 369 14.06 7.97 -1.05
CA GLN A 369 15.06 8.60 -0.16
C GLN A 369 15.82 7.56 0.66
N LEU A 370 15.13 6.58 1.25
CA LEU A 370 15.74 5.44 1.94
C LEU A 370 16.72 4.70 1.03
N ALA A 371 16.24 4.26 -0.14
CA ALA A 371 17.00 3.39 -1.02
C ALA A 371 18.23 4.08 -1.61
N GLU A 372 18.14 5.36 -1.99
CA GLU A 372 19.30 6.13 -2.48
C GLU A 372 20.29 6.45 -1.35
N THR A 373 19.82 6.73 -0.13
CA THR A 373 20.72 6.94 1.02
C THR A 373 21.49 5.65 1.37
N VAL A 374 20.82 4.50 1.38
CA VAL A 374 21.48 3.20 1.62
C VAL A 374 22.45 2.87 0.48
N ALA A 375 22.04 3.04 -0.78
CA ALA A 375 22.89 2.78 -1.94
C ALA A 375 24.15 3.66 -1.93
N SER A 376 23.99 4.97 -1.73
CA SER A 376 25.10 5.94 -1.70
C SER A 376 26.07 5.66 -0.55
N ALA A 377 25.56 5.29 0.63
CA ALA A 377 26.42 4.94 1.76
C ALA A 377 27.27 3.69 1.48
N PHE A 378 26.70 2.65 0.86
CA PHE A 378 27.46 1.48 0.43
C PHE A 378 28.43 1.78 -0.72
N GLU A 379 28.04 2.61 -1.70
CA GLU A 379 28.89 3.04 -2.82
C GLU A 379 30.11 3.81 -2.36
N ALA A 380 29.93 4.78 -1.46
CA ALA A 380 31.03 5.54 -0.85
C ALA A 380 31.97 4.63 -0.03
N THR A 381 31.40 3.66 0.71
CA THR A 381 32.18 2.69 1.48
C THR A 381 33.01 1.78 0.56
N LEU A 382 32.39 1.20 -0.47
CA LEU A 382 33.07 0.34 -1.44
C LEU A 382 34.17 1.08 -2.19
N THR A 383 33.89 2.29 -2.68
CA THR A 383 34.86 3.12 -3.41
C THR A 383 36.12 3.41 -2.58
N ARG A 384 35.99 3.56 -1.25
CA ARG A 384 37.12 3.76 -0.34
C ARG A 384 37.86 2.46 -0.02
N VAL A 385 37.14 1.36 0.19
CA VAL A 385 37.72 0.01 0.36
C VAL A 385 38.50 -0.41 -0.90
N GLU A 386 38.03 -0.08 -2.09
CA GLU A 386 38.71 -0.33 -3.37
C GLU A 386 40.01 0.47 -3.56
N ARG A 387 40.20 1.55 -2.81
CA ARG A 387 41.42 2.38 -2.81
C ARG A 387 42.36 2.09 -1.65
N ASP A 388 42.05 1.06 -0.84
CA ASP A 388 42.67 0.79 0.45
C ASP A 388 42.71 2.04 1.39
N GLU A 389 41.72 2.95 1.25
CA GLU A 389 41.58 4.11 2.15
C GLU A 389 41.20 3.60 3.55
N ALA A 390 42.10 3.78 4.53
CA ALA A 390 41.84 3.45 5.93
C ALA A 390 40.79 4.39 6.55
N ILE A 391 40.00 3.88 7.51
CA ILE A 391 39.09 4.72 8.30
C ILE A 391 39.93 5.66 9.16
N ALA A 392 39.73 6.97 8.98
CA ALA A 392 40.49 7.99 9.70
C ALA A 392 40.39 7.79 11.22
N VAL A 393 41.54 7.71 11.87
CA VAL A 393 41.63 7.41 13.30
C VAL A 393 41.67 8.73 14.08
N ALA A 394 40.99 8.81 15.23
CA ALA A 394 41.07 10.01 16.08
C ALA A 394 42.49 10.14 16.66
N PRO A 395 43.13 11.33 16.61
CA PRO A 395 44.42 11.54 17.24
C PRO A 395 44.31 11.36 18.75
N GLU A 396 45.29 10.68 19.33
CA GLU A 396 45.38 10.44 20.77
C GLU A 396 45.44 11.79 21.51
N ILE A 397 44.52 12.02 22.44
CA ILE A 397 44.51 13.26 23.23
C ILE A 397 45.66 13.17 24.23
N ASP A 398 46.77 13.86 23.96
CA ASP A 398 47.90 13.94 24.89
C ASP A 398 47.48 14.62 26.20
N THR A 399 47.17 13.78 27.19
CA THR A 399 46.69 14.19 28.51
C THR A 399 47.73 14.95 29.33
N ARG A 400 49.02 14.94 28.95
CA ARG A 400 50.06 15.73 29.63
C ARG A 400 49.83 17.23 29.50
N ASN A 401 49.46 17.71 28.31
CA ASN A 401 49.30 19.14 28.04
C ASN A 401 48.10 19.79 28.76
N ILE A 402 47.10 18.99 29.17
CA ILE A 402 45.91 19.48 29.89
C ILE A 402 46.22 19.72 31.37
N ALA A 403 47.12 18.92 31.96
CA ALA A 403 47.56 19.09 33.35
C ALA A 403 48.37 20.39 33.52
N GLU A 404 49.30 20.69 32.61
CA GLU A 404 50.13 21.89 32.67
C GLU A 404 49.33 23.19 32.51
N ARG A 405 48.29 23.21 31.67
CA ARG A 405 47.40 24.39 31.56
C ARG A 405 46.59 24.65 32.83
N ARG A 406 46.16 23.61 33.56
CA ARG A 406 45.43 23.78 34.83
C ARG A 406 46.33 24.22 35.99
N GLY A 407 47.62 23.87 35.97
CA GLY A 407 48.59 24.32 36.97
C GLY A 407 49.05 25.77 36.81
N ARG A 408 48.75 26.44 35.69
CA ARG A 408 49.28 27.78 35.36
C ARG A 408 48.32 28.94 35.66
N THR A 409 47.06 28.66 36.00
CA THR A 409 46.03 29.67 36.28
C THR A 409 45.74 29.89 37.77
N SER A 410 46.49 29.26 38.68
CA SER A 410 46.31 29.42 40.13
C SER A 410 47.24 30.44 40.80
N ASN A 411 48.19 31.04 40.07
CA ASN A 411 49.14 32.03 40.59
C ASN A 411 49.09 33.35 39.79
N ALA A 412 48.04 34.14 40.00
CA ALA A 412 48.02 35.58 39.70
C ALA A 412 47.14 36.28 40.74
N SER A 413 47.69 37.25 41.46
CA SER A 413 47.22 37.71 42.77
C SER A 413 46.36 38.99 42.73
N ASP A 414 45.76 39.29 43.88
CA ASP A 414 45.14 40.55 44.34
C ASP A 414 45.64 41.87 43.71
N TYR A 415 44.73 42.86 43.58
CA TYR A 415 44.92 44.22 44.15
C TYR A 415 43.61 45.05 44.23
N HIS A 416 43.36 45.60 45.43
CA HIS A 416 42.54 46.76 45.88
C HIS A 416 41.31 47.36 45.13
N ASN A 417 40.16 47.31 45.83
CA ASN A 417 39.43 48.41 46.52
C ASN A 417 38.78 49.65 45.82
N ASP A 418 37.53 49.90 46.29
CA ASP A 418 36.86 51.16 46.69
C ASP A 418 35.89 51.97 45.77
N ASP A 419 34.97 52.64 46.48
CA ASP A 419 34.00 53.71 46.16
C ASP A 419 32.61 53.45 45.49
N GLU A 420 31.64 53.22 46.38
CA GLU A 420 30.38 53.96 46.64
C GLU A 420 29.64 54.76 45.52
N VAL A 421 28.28 54.64 45.50
CA VAL A 421 27.25 55.72 45.50
C VAL A 421 25.89 55.30 44.87
N ARG A 422 24.92 55.03 45.76
CA ARG A 422 23.52 55.55 45.81
C ARG A 422 22.67 55.68 44.51
N SER A 423 21.50 55.02 44.45
CA SER A 423 20.17 55.66 44.66
C SER A 423 18.93 54.90 44.13
N SER A 424 18.10 54.42 45.06
CA SER A 424 16.63 54.62 45.15
C SER A 424 15.69 54.45 43.93
N ARG A 425 14.73 53.51 44.02
CA ARG A 425 13.31 53.79 44.42
C ARG A 425 12.38 52.58 44.23
N THR A 426 11.72 52.16 45.32
CA THR A 426 10.42 51.45 45.29
C THR A 426 9.27 52.46 45.26
N PRO A 427 8.04 51.99 44.94
CA PRO A 427 6.95 52.27 45.87
C PRO A 427 5.98 51.10 46.10
N THR A 428 5.26 51.17 47.22
CA THR A 428 4.08 50.36 47.59
C THR A 428 2.83 51.29 47.62
N ARG A 429 1.58 50.90 47.93
CA ARG A 429 0.94 49.68 48.47
C ARG A 429 -0.55 49.73 48.09
N ARG A 430 -1.23 48.59 47.86
CA ARG A 430 -2.66 48.50 48.24
C ARG A 430 -3.19 47.08 48.43
N ASP A 431 -3.72 46.83 49.63
CA ASP A 431 -4.45 45.63 50.00
C ASP A 431 -5.93 45.70 49.56
N ARG A 432 -6.54 44.53 49.29
CA ARG A 432 -7.92 44.27 49.69
C ARG A 432 -8.17 42.77 49.90
N SER A 433 -8.92 42.45 50.94
CA SER A 433 -9.17 41.11 51.48
C SER A 433 -10.37 40.41 50.82
N GLN A 434 -10.35 39.07 50.78
CA GLN A 434 -11.31 38.17 51.46
C GLN A 434 -10.98 36.69 51.19
N SER A 435 -11.44 35.80 52.10
CA SER A 435 -11.05 34.39 52.19
C SER A 435 -12.15 33.42 51.65
N PRO A 436 -12.18 32.09 51.93
CA PRO A 436 -12.08 31.10 50.85
C PRO A 436 -13.31 30.19 50.68
N VAL A 437 -13.38 29.45 49.55
CA VAL A 437 -14.31 28.31 49.39
C VAL A 437 -13.57 27.07 48.86
N ARG A 438 -13.86 25.93 49.49
CA ARG A 438 -13.33 24.58 49.24
C ARG A 438 -14.15 23.87 48.15
N VAL A 439 -13.49 23.12 47.26
CA VAL A 439 -14.10 21.99 46.53
C VAL A 439 -13.13 20.81 46.55
N GLU A 440 -13.65 19.64 46.95
CA GLU A 440 -12.91 18.38 47.06
C GLU A 440 -12.91 17.61 45.72
N VAL A 441 -11.88 16.80 45.47
CA VAL A 441 -11.94 15.68 44.52
C VAL A 441 -11.31 14.45 45.18
N SER A 442 -12.10 13.40 45.37
CA SER A 442 -11.73 12.20 46.11
C SER A 442 -10.89 11.21 45.31
N LEU A 443 -10.03 10.45 46.01
CA LEU A 443 -9.39 9.23 45.49
C LEU A 443 -10.43 8.11 45.27
N ALA A 444 -10.23 7.30 44.24
CA ALA A 444 -10.89 6.01 44.09
C ALA A 444 -9.92 4.93 43.56
N THR A 445 -9.82 3.83 44.31
CA THR A 445 -8.98 2.65 44.04
C THR A 445 -9.69 1.66 43.11
N PRO A 446 -9.01 0.95 42.19
CA PRO A 446 -9.61 -0.18 41.47
C PRO A 446 -9.52 -1.49 42.28
N LEU A 447 -10.65 -2.22 42.35
CA LEU A 447 -10.76 -3.54 42.96
C LEU A 447 -10.54 -4.67 41.95
N HIS A 448 -10.16 -5.85 42.46
CA HIS A 448 -10.24 -7.14 41.76
C HIS A 448 -11.66 -7.47 41.29
N PRO A 449 -11.78 -8.39 40.30
CA PRO A 449 -12.63 -9.55 40.57
C PRO A 449 -11.97 -10.88 40.16
N SER A 450 -12.54 -11.99 40.65
CA SER A 450 -12.03 -13.35 40.47
C SER A 450 -13.10 -14.34 39.96
N SER A 451 -12.70 -15.17 39.00
CA SER A 451 -13.18 -16.54 38.72
C SER A 451 -14.68 -16.86 38.45
N ARG A 452 -14.94 -17.59 37.34
CA ARG A 452 -15.53 -18.96 37.37
C ARG A 452 -15.47 -19.76 36.05
N SER A 453 -14.50 -20.69 36.00
CA SER A 453 -14.62 -22.13 35.68
C SER A 453 -15.24 -22.72 34.39
N ARG A 454 -14.45 -23.66 33.81
CA ARG A 454 -14.79 -24.95 33.12
C ARG A 454 -15.25 -24.89 31.63
N ALA A 455 -14.88 -25.84 30.76
CA ALA A 455 -14.19 -27.13 30.94
C ALA A 455 -13.31 -27.61 29.75
N GLY A 456 -12.17 -28.25 30.06
CA GLY A 456 -11.85 -29.63 29.65
C GLY A 456 -11.35 -29.97 28.23
N SER A 457 -10.09 -30.39 28.13
CA SER A 457 -9.72 -31.79 27.79
C SER A 457 -8.23 -32.06 28.05
N ARG A 458 -7.86 -33.35 28.18
CA ARG A 458 -6.57 -33.85 28.69
C ARG A 458 -5.65 -34.32 27.55
N CYS A 459 -4.33 -34.30 27.79
CA CYS A 459 -3.51 -35.49 27.58
C CYS A 459 -2.32 -35.54 28.57
N ARG A 460 -1.70 -36.72 28.71
CA ARG A 460 -0.95 -37.15 29.91
C ARG A 460 0.52 -36.71 29.98
N SER A 461 0.99 -36.56 31.21
CA SER A 461 2.40 -36.62 31.59
C SER A 461 2.88 -38.06 31.82
N SER A 462 4.19 -38.28 31.71
CA SER A 462 4.90 -39.42 32.30
C SER A 462 6.13 -38.92 33.05
N SER A 463 6.19 -39.22 34.35
CA SER A 463 7.38 -39.14 35.19
C SER A 463 8.49 -40.09 34.68
N GLY A 464 9.79 -39.87 34.93
CA GLY A 464 10.47 -38.80 35.66
C GLY A 464 11.91 -39.25 36.00
N ALA A 465 12.82 -38.33 36.32
CA ALA A 465 14.16 -38.66 36.84
C ALA A 465 14.77 -37.45 37.57
N HIS A 466 15.59 -37.70 38.59
CA HIS A 466 16.41 -36.69 39.26
C HIS A 466 17.64 -36.31 38.41
N SER A 467 17.99 -35.02 38.35
CA SER A 467 19.30 -34.55 38.85
C SER A 467 19.37 -33.02 38.96
N GLU A 468 20.07 -32.60 40.01
CA GLU A 468 20.97 -31.44 40.16
C GLU A 468 20.85 -30.22 39.23
N ALA A 469 20.84 -29.03 39.85
CA ALA A 469 20.96 -27.76 39.17
C ALA A 469 22.42 -27.50 38.71
N PRO A 470 22.65 -27.11 37.44
CA PRO A 470 23.94 -26.59 37.01
C PRO A 470 24.04 -25.10 37.30
N THR A 471 25.09 -24.75 38.05
CA THR A 471 25.62 -23.41 38.30
C THR A 471 25.70 -22.54 37.04
N THR A 472 25.48 -21.24 37.21
CA THR A 472 25.63 -20.20 36.17
C THR A 472 27.00 -20.24 35.49
N LEU A 473 27.07 -20.80 34.28
CA LEU A 473 28.19 -20.58 33.36
C LEU A 473 27.97 -19.25 32.64
N SER A 474 28.86 -18.28 32.86
CA SER A 474 28.86 -17.03 32.10
C SER A 474 29.11 -17.34 30.64
N GLU A 475 28.18 -16.97 29.75
CA GLU A 475 28.34 -17.14 28.31
C GLU A 475 29.40 -16.15 27.81
N GLN A 476 30.65 -16.59 27.87
CA GLN A 476 31.83 -15.80 27.59
C GLN A 476 31.97 -15.65 26.08
N TYR A 477 31.38 -14.59 25.53
CA TYR A 477 31.52 -14.19 24.13
C TYR A 477 33.01 -14.31 23.70
N PRO A 478 33.34 -15.11 22.67
CA PRO A 478 34.70 -15.19 22.19
C PRO A 478 35.16 -13.81 21.74
N ARG A 479 36.36 -13.40 22.18
CA ARG A 479 36.95 -12.13 21.74
C ARG A 479 37.08 -12.17 20.21
N PRO A 480 36.52 -11.21 19.46
CA PRO A 480 36.82 -11.12 18.03
C PRO A 480 38.32 -10.97 17.83
N GLN A 481 38.90 -11.71 16.87
CA GLN A 481 40.23 -11.38 16.38
C GLN A 481 40.14 -10.01 15.71
N SER A 482 40.82 -9.01 16.26
CA SER A 482 40.78 -7.65 15.75
C SER A 482 41.44 -7.54 14.37
N TRP A 483 40.79 -6.79 13.49
CA TRP A 483 41.18 -6.49 12.11
C TRP A 483 42.50 -5.71 11.96
N ALA A 484 43.17 -5.35 13.06
CA ALA A 484 44.43 -4.61 13.10
C ALA A 484 45.64 -5.32 12.45
N ARG A 485 45.44 -6.45 11.77
CA ARG A 485 46.47 -7.27 11.12
C ARG A 485 46.33 -7.48 9.61
N THR A 486 45.30 -6.92 8.97
CA THR A 486 45.02 -7.14 7.53
C THR A 486 45.22 -5.91 6.64
N LEU A 487 45.82 -4.84 7.16
CA LEU A 487 46.39 -3.76 6.34
C LEU A 487 47.89 -4.04 6.10
N PRO A 488 48.49 -3.54 5.00
CA PRO A 488 49.91 -3.76 4.71
C PRO A 488 50.83 -3.31 5.87
N PRO A 489 51.95 -4.01 6.12
CA PRO A 489 52.84 -3.72 7.24
C PRO A 489 53.76 -2.53 6.95
N THR A 490 53.19 -1.33 6.92
CA THR A 490 53.93 -0.06 6.98
C THR A 490 53.55 0.69 8.26
N GLU A 491 54.51 0.77 9.18
CA GLU A 491 54.54 1.63 10.36
C GLU A 491 53.40 1.44 11.41
N HIS A 492 53.56 0.41 12.24
CA HIS A 492 52.97 0.39 13.59
C HIS A 492 53.54 1.53 14.44
N SER A 493 52.96 2.74 14.37
CA SER A 493 53.30 3.88 15.25
C SER A 493 52.18 4.94 15.38
N ALA A 494 50.93 4.54 15.58
CA ALA A 494 49.86 5.41 16.12
C ALA A 494 48.68 4.58 16.67
N GLY A 495 48.51 4.54 18.00
CA GLY A 495 47.50 3.71 18.68
C GLY A 495 46.14 4.39 18.87
N GLY A 496 45.54 4.96 17.84
CA GLY A 496 44.27 5.70 17.96
C GLY A 496 43.00 4.86 17.78
N GLU A 497 41.84 5.46 18.06
CA GLU A 497 40.52 4.81 18.05
C GLU A 497 39.72 5.07 16.75
N ILE A 498 39.02 4.04 16.24
CA ILE A 498 37.96 4.24 15.23
C ILE A 498 36.74 4.85 15.90
N VAL A 499 36.45 6.11 15.60
CA VAL A 499 35.29 6.84 16.17
C VAL A 499 34.12 6.92 15.19
N SER A 500 32.90 6.95 15.73
CA SER A 500 31.63 7.00 14.99
C SER A 500 31.55 8.12 13.95
N GLU A 501 32.22 9.25 14.20
CA GLU A 501 32.33 10.37 13.27
C GLU A 501 33.20 10.07 12.05
N ALA A 502 34.32 9.38 12.22
CA ALA A 502 35.16 8.97 11.11
C ALA A 502 34.46 7.93 10.24
N VAL A 503 33.80 6.97 10.89
CA VAL A 503 32.91 5.97 10.24
C VAL A 503 31.79 6.66 9.45
N ALA A 504 31.20 7.72 10.01
CA ALA A 504 30.18 8.53 9.34
C ALA A 504 30.72 9.25 8.09
N ARG A 505 31.88 9.91 8.18
CA ARG A 505 32.56 10.49 7.00
C ARG A 505 32.93 9.42 5.97
N TYR A 506 33.30 8.21 6.40
CA TYR A 506 33.74 7.10 5.53
C TYR A 506 32.66 6.59 4.58
N CYS A 507 31.37 6.64 4.96
CA CYS A 507 30.26 6.36 4.05
C CYS A 507 29.56 7.63 3.51
N GLY A 508 30.13 8.82 3.68
CA GLY A 508 29.55 10.07 3.15
C GLY A 508 28.34 10.58 3.93
N LEU A 509 28.20 10.20 5.21
CA LEU A 509 27.14 10.61 6.13
C LEU A 509 27.70 11.48 7.27
N ASP A 510 28.48 12.51 6.92
CA ASP A 510 29.16 13.37 7.88
C ASP A 510 28.22 14.19 8.78
N LYS A 511 28.78 14.92 9.75
CA LYS A 511 28.00 15.63 10.79
C LYS A 511 27.07 16.71 10.24
N GLU A 512 27.40 17.30 9.10
CA GLU A 512 26.60 18.36 8.47
C GLU A 512 25.46 17.77 7.63
N THR A 513 25.65 16.58 7.06
CA THR A 513 24.64 15.89 6.26
C THR A 513 23.63 15.13 7.12
N SER A 514 22.59 15.82 7.60
CA SER A 514 21.45 15.17 8.23
C SER A 514 20.76 14.21 7.26
N VAL A 515 20.43 12.99 7.70
CA VAL A 515 19.65 12.06 6.87
C VAL A 515 18.20 12.54 6.78
N LYS A 516 17.80 13.02 5.60
CA LYS A 516 16.43 13.46 5.31
C LYS A 516 15.47 12.27 5.32
N ALA A 517 14.25 12.47 5.82
CA ALA A 517 13.14 11.52 5.72
C ALA A 517 12.40 11.65 4.37
N TYR A 518 12.30 12.88 3.88
CA TYR A 518 11.60 13.27 2.65
C TYR A 518 12.60 13.93 1.69
N PRO A 519 12.65 13.52 0.41
CA PRO A 519 13.55 14.12 -0.58
C PRO A 519 13.10 15.54 -0.93
N GLU A 520 13.99 16.40 -1.42
CA GLU A 520 13.56 17.63 -2.07
C GLU A 520 13.05 17.35 -3.49
N TRP A 521 12.15 18.18 -4.02
CA TRP A 521 11.66 18.01 -5.39
C TRP A 521 12.77 18.14 -6.45
N SER A 522 13.86 18.84 -6.12
CA SER A 522 15.10 18.93 -6.91
C SER A 522 15.91 17.63 -6.93
N ASP A 523 15.78 16.80 -5.89
CA ASP A 523 16.57 15.57 -5.71
C ASP A 523 15.98 14.43 -6.57
N LEU A 524 14.71 14.55 -6.97
CA LEU A 524 13.96 13.54 -7.73
C LEU A 524 14.34 13.52 -9.22
N ASP A 525 15.13 12.52 -9.59
CA ASP A 525 15.66 12.33 -10.94
C ASP A 525 14.60 11.91 -11.99
N SER A 526 15.01 11.88 -13.27
CA SER A 526 14.12 11.43 -14.36
C SER A 526 13.73 9.94 -14.23
N SER A 527 14.53 9.09 -13.57
CA SER A 527 14.15 7.69 -13.34
C SER A 527 13.01 7.54 -12.33
N PHE A 528 12.94 8.39 -11.30
CA PHE A 528 11.79 8.47 -10.39
C PHE A 528 10.50 8.74 -11.18
N TRP A 529 10.45 9.82 -11.95
CA TRP A 529 9.25 10.20 -12.71
C TRP A 529 8.86 9.16 -13.76
N LYS A 530 9.84 8.54 -14.43
CA LYS A 530 9.59 7.44 -15.37
C LYS A 530 8.93 6.23 -14.70
N LYS A 531 9.32 5.88 -13.46
CA LYS A 531 8.66 4.80 -12.69
C LYS A 531 7.20 5.14 -12.38
N ILE A 532 6.93 6.37 -11.94
CA ILE A 532 5.55 6.83 -11.67
C ILE A 532 4.72 6.79 -12.95
N ALA A 533 5.22 7.31 -14.07
CA ALA A 533 4.51 7.33 -15.36
C ALA A 533 4.17 5.91 -15.87
N VAL A 534 5.13 4.97 -15.79
CA VAL A 534 4.89 3.56 -16.18
C VAL A 534 3.86 2.91 -15.25
N ALA A 535 3.95 3.13 -13.93
CA ALA A 535 2.97 2.59 -12.98
C ALA A 535 1.54 3.14 -13.20
N VAL A 536 1.40 4.44 -13.49
CA VAL A 536 0.11 5.04 -13.88
C VAL A 536 -0.40 4.41 -15.17
N GLY A 537 0.45 4.29 -16.20
CA GLY A 537 0.08 3.71 -17.49
C GLY A 537 -0.43 2.27 -17.36
N THR A 538 0.30 1.42 -16.62
CA THR A 538 -0.13 0.05 -16.32
C THR A 538 -1.44 0.01 -15.53
N ALA A 539 -1.62 0.90 -14.54
CA ALA A 539 -2.85 0.97 -13.75
C ALA A 539 -4.07 1.39 -14.59
N VAL A 540 -3.94 2.39 -15.47
CA VAL A 540 -4.97 2.79 -16.44
C VAL A 540 -5.30 1.61 -17.37
N PHE A 541 -4.27 0.97 -17.91
CA PHE A 541 -4.39 -0.14 -18.87
C PHE A 541 -5.14 -1.33 -18.27
N ILE A 542 -4.85 -1.72 -17.03
CA ILE A 542 -5.59 -2.80 -16.33
C ILE A 542 -7.03 -2.36 -16.05
N GLN A 543 -7.22 -1.19 -15.44
CA GLN A 543 -8.53 -0.68 -15.01
C GLN A 543 -9.52 -0.59 -16.19
N TRP A 544 -9.15 0.14 -17.24
CA TRP A 544 -10.04 0.35 -18.39
C TRP A 544 -9.95 -0.79 -19.41
N GLY A 545 -8.88 -1.59 -19.38
CA GLY A 545 -8.78 -2.82 -20.16
C GLY A 545 -9.80 -3.89 -19.77
N THR A 546 -10.08 -4.05 -18.47
CA THR A 546 -11.06 -5.03 -17.97
C THR A 546 -12.44 -4.42 -17.73
N THR A 547 -12.53 -3.27 -17.03
CA THR A 547 -13.83 -2.60 -16.78
C THR A 547 -14.43 -2.03 -18.06
N GLY A 548 -13.58 -1.50 -18.97
CA GLY A 548 -14.04 -1.05 -20.29
C GLY A 548 -14.54 -2.20 -21.16
N ALA A 549 -13.86 -3.35 -21.15
CA ALA A 549 -14.35 -4.55 -21.84
C ALA A 549 -15.72 -5.02 -21.29
N ALA A 550 -15.88 -5.12 -19.97
CA ALA A 550 -17.15 -5.45 -19.33
C ALA A 550 -18.28 -4.45 -19.70
N MET A 551 -17.96 -3.15 -19.69
CA MET A 551 -18.87 -2.09 -20.09
C MET A 551 -19.27 -2.21 -21.57
N VAL A 552 -18.32 -2.45 -22.48
CA VAL A 552 -18.56 -2.60 -23.93
C VAL A 552 -19.47 -3.79 -24.22
N ILE A 553 -19.21 -4.96 -23.59
CA ILE A 553 -20.07 -6.15 -23.71
C ILE A 553 -21.51 -5.79 -23.32
N SER A 554 -21.71 -5.17 -22.16
CA SER A 554 -23.06 -4.82 -21.68
C SER A 554 -23.71 -3.63 -22.41
N TYR A 555 -22.94 -2.75 -23.05
CA TYR A 555 -23.46 -1.56 -23.75
C TYR A 555 -23.88 -1.86 -25.20
N LEU A 556 -23.17 -2.79 -25.86
CA LEU A 556 -23.44 -3.16 -27.25
C LEU A 556 -24.40 -4.35 -27.41
N THR A 557 -24.66 -5.09 -26.33
CA THR A 557 -25.78 -6.05 -26.24
C THR A 557 -27.11 -5.29 -26.31
N GLU A 558 -28.08 -5.83 -27.04
CA GLU A 558 -29.41 -5.19 -27.16
C GLU A 558 -30.17 -5.28 -25.82
N VAL A 559 -30.84 -4.22 -25.34
CA VAL A 559 -31.05 -2.89 -25.95
C VAL A 559 -29.78 -2.04 -25.85
N ARG A 560 -29.22 -1.66 -27.01
CA ARG A 560 -27.97 -0.89 -27.06
C ARG A 560 -28.07 0.44 -26.31
N GLY A 561 -27.05 0.72 -25.49
CA GLY A 561 -26.93 1.97 -24.75
C GLY A 561 -26.50 1.80 -23.28
N LEU A 562 -26.59 2.92 -22.55
CA LEU A 562 -26.44 2.94 -21.09
C LEU A 562 -27.71 2.36 -20.45
N ALA A 563 -27.53 1.20 -19.82
CA ALA A 563 -28.53 0.49 -19.03
C ALA A 563 -28.01 0.32 -17.58
N CYS A 564 -28.78 -0.32 -16.69
CA CYS A 564 -28.37 -0.51 -15.29
C CYS A 564 -27.00 -1.21 -15.15
N ARG A 565 -26.71 -2.18 -16.02
CA ARG A 565 -25.48 -3.00 -16.00
C ARG A 565 -24.28 -2.21 -16.53
N SER A 566 -24.32 -1.80 -17.80
CA SER A 566 -23.27 -0.97 -18.42
C SER A 566 -23.01 0.35 -17.67
N GLY A 567 -24.07 0.97 -17.12
CA GLY A 567 -23.98 2.14 -16.24
C GLY A 567 -23.34 1.83 -14.88
N SER A 568 -23.64 0.68 -14.27
CA SER A 568 -22.99 0.25 -13.01
C SER A 568 -21.49 0.00 -13.19
N TYR A 569 -21.08 -0.63 -14.30
CA TYR A 569 -19.67 -0.89 -14.60
C TYR A 569 -18.92 0.41 -14.96
N LEU A 570 -19.55 1.31 -15.73
CA LEU A 570 -18.99 2.63 -16.00
C LEU A 570 -18.81 3.44 -14.71
N LEU A 571 -19.82 3.46 -13.82
CA LEU A 571 -19.74 4.11 -12.53
C LEU A 571 -18.59 3.52 -11.70
N TYR A 572 -18.47 2.20 -11.62
CA TYR A 572 -17.39 1.52 -10.91
C TYR A 572 -16.00 1.94 -11.43
N GLY A 573 -15.82 2.01 -12.76
CA GLY A 573 -14.57 2.45 -13.38
C GLY A 573 -14.23 3.92 -13.13
N VAL A 574 -15.23 4.81 -13.19
CA VAL A 574 -15.08 6.23 -12.87
C VAL A 574 -14.75 6.44 -11.39
N LEU A 575 -15.46 5.77 -10.47
CA LEU A 575 -15.23 5.87 -9.03
C LEU A 575 -13.87 5.26 -8.62
N SER A 576 -13.43 4.18 -9.26
CA SER A 576 -12.08 3.64 -9.09
C SER A 576 -11.02 4.66 -9.51
N THR A 577 -11.19 5.29 -10.68
CA THR A 577 -10.26 6.29 -11.21
C THR A 577 -10.21 7.54 -10.32
N ALA A 578 -11.36 8.03 -9.86
CA ALA A 578 -11.46 9.15 -8.94
C ALA A 578 -10.82 8.83 -7.56
N THR A 579 -11.05 7.63 -7.03
CA THR A 579 -10.40 7.12 -5.81
C THR A 579 -8.89 7.15 -5.93
N PHE A 580 -8.36 6.64 -7.05
CA PHE A 580 -6.92 6.66 -7.34
C PHE A 580 -6.36 8.08 -7.39
N ILE A 581 -6.99 8.99 -8.15
CA ILE A 581 -6.55 10.39 -8.28
C ILE A 581 -6.54 11.09 -6.92
N LEU A 582 -7.58 10.91 -6.10
CA LEU A 582 -7.68 11.52 -4.76
C LEU A 582 -6.58 11.02 -3.82
N LEU A 583 -6.30 9.71 -3.81
CA LEU A 583 -5.31 9.11 -2.93
C LEU A 583 -3.87 9.39 -3.38
N LEU A 584 -3.58 9.35 -4.69
CA LEU A 584 -2.28 9.73 -5.21
C LEU A 584 -2.00 11.23 -4.99
N SER A 585 -2.98 12.11 -5.25
CA SER A 585 -2.87 13.54 -4.94
C SER A 585 -2.62 13.78 -3.44
N SER A 586 -3.30 13.02 -2.58
CA SER A 586 -3.05 13.05 -1.13
C SER A 586 -1.61 12.68 -0.79
N ALA A 587 -1.02 11.66 -1.41
CA ALA A 587 0.37 11.27 -1.17
C ALA A 587 1.36 12.39 -1.53
N PHE A 588 1.15 13.08 -2.66
CA PHE A 588 1.96 14.24 -3.06
C PHE A 588 1.78 15.44 -2.12
N LEU A 589 0.55 15.73 -1.69
CA LEU A 589 0.26 16.81 -0.73
C LEU A 589 0.82 16.50 0.67
N SER A 590 0.71 15.25 1.13
CA SER A 590 1.33 14.78 2.37
C SER A 590 2.85 14.89 2.30
N HIS A 591 3.48 14.52 1.17
CA HIS A 591 4.91 14.71 0.98
C HIS A 591 5.29 16.20 1.07
N GLN A 592 4.59 17.09 0.37
CA GLN A 592 4.87 18.54 0.43
C GLN A 592 4.70 19.11 1.85
N ALA A 593 3.65 18.73 2.57
CA ALA A 593 3.47 19.18 3.95
C ALA A 593 4.58 18.65 4.88
N MET A 594 4.93 17.37 4.78
CA MET A 594 6.01 16.79 5.57
C MET A 594 7.39 17.36 5.21
N LEU A 595 7.60 17.78 3.95
CA LEU A 595 8.81 18.45 3.50
C LEU A 595 8.94 19.86 4.08
N LEU A 596 7.85 20.63 4.12
CA LEU A 596 7.80 21.93 4.81
C LEU A 596 8.12 21.79 6.30
N TYR A 597 7.57 20.77 6.96
CA TYR A 597 7.93 20.42 8.33
C TYR A 597 9.41 20.05 8.48
N GLN A 598 9.97 19.29 7.55
CA GLN A 598 11.37 18.87 7.59
C GLN A 598 12.33 20.04 7.47
N ARG A 599 12.07 21.00 6.57
CA ARG A 599 12.94 22.18 6.38
C ARG A 599 13.04 23.02 7.64
N GLU A 600 11.91 23.43 8.19
CA GLU A 600 11.85 24.19 9.46
C GLU A 600 12.60 23.47 10.59
N PHE A 601 12.38 22.16 10.69
CA PHE A 601 12.96 21.32 11.71
C PHE A 601 14.48 21.12 11.56
N MET A 602 14.98 21.24 10.32
CA MET A 602 16.42 21.23 10.02
C MET A 602 17.07 22.59 10.25
N ASP A 603 16.42 23.69 9.89
CA ASP A 603 16.95 25.04 10.03
C ASP A 603 17.14 25.43 11.52
N ASP A 604 16.18 25.08 12.39
CA ASP A 604 16.22 25.36 13.85
C ASP A 604 16.82 24.17 14.66
N GLY A 605 17.57 23.28 14.00
CA GLY A 605 17.85 21.91 14.44
C GLY A 605 18.50 21.74 15.82
N GLY A 606 19.28 22.72 16.30
CA GLY A 606 19.86 22.71 17.65
C GLY A 606 18.79 22.69 18.75
N ARG A 607 17.79 23.58 18.66
CA ARG A 607 16.71 23.71 19.65
C ARG A 607 15.81 22.47 19.70
N TYR A 608 15.57 21.84 18.55
CA TYR A 608 14.70 20.68 18.46
C TYR A 608 15.40 19.36 18.82
N ALA A 609 16.72 19.27 18.67
CA ALA A 609 17.49 18.11 19.11
C ALA A 609 17.53 17.98 20.65
N ASP A 610 17.52 19.10 21.39
CA ASP A 610 17.40 19.13 22.87
C ASP A 610 16.01 18.67 23.35
N ASN A 611 14.93 19.05 22.65
CA ASN A 611 13.57 18.66 23.03
C ASN A 611 12.66 18.46 21.80
N PRO A 612 12.58 17.22 21.27
CA PRO A 612 11.76 16.88 20.11
C PRO A 612 10.26 17.22 20.25
N ARG A 613 9.75 17.37 21.48
CA ARG A 613 8.34 17.70 21.73
C ARG A 613 7.99 19.15 21.36
N LEU A 614 8.99 20.02 21.21
CA LEU A 614 8.83 21.39 20.75
C LEU A 614 8.23 21.50 19.34
N ILE A 615 8.27 20.47 18.48
CA ILE A 615 7.62 20.56 17.15
C ILE A 615 6.11 20.85 17.24
N ARG A 616 5.48 20.55 18.38
CA ARG A 616 4.07 20.89 18.63
C ARG A 616 3.81 22.38 18.80
N SER A 617 4.83 23.20 19.07
CA SER A 617 4.70 24.67 19.13
C SER A 617 4.93 25.36 17.78
N TYR A 618 5.28 24.62 16.72
CA TYR A 618 5.41 25.20 15.39
C TYR A 618 4.08 25.77 14.88
N VAL A 619 4.07 27.06 14.55
CA VAL A 619 2.92 27.76 13.98
C VAL A 619 2.99 27.67 12.47
N ARG A 620 2.03 26.97 11.84
CA ARG A 620 1.95 26.86 10.39
C ARG A 620 1.65 28.21 9.74
N SER A 621 2.30 28.49 8.62
CA SER A 621 1.84 29.50 7.67
C SER A 621 0.50 29.07 7.03
N THR A 622 -0.28 30.03 6.54
CA THR A 622 -1.56 29.77 5.86
C THR A 622 -1.40 28.79 4.69
N ALA A 623 -0.31 28.92 3.92
CA ALA A 623 -0.02 28.00 2.81
C ALA A 623 0.24 26.57 3.30
N HIS A 624 1.04 26.39 4.36
CA HIS A 624 1.32 25.08 4.95
C HIS A 624 0.04 24.45 5.54
N GLU A 625 -0.80 25.25 6.20
CA GLU A 625 -2.12 24.81 6.71
C GLU A 625 -3.05 24.38 5.56
N CYS A 626 -3.09 25.10 4.44
CA CYS A 626 -3.86 24.71 3.26
C CYS A 626 -3.39 23.37 2.67
N VAL A 627 -2.08 23.14 2.53
CA VAL A 627 -1.55 21.85 2.04
C VAL A 627 -1.88 20.72 3.01
N CYS A 628 -1.75 20.95 4.33
CA CYS A 628 -2.15 19.99 5.36
C CYS A 628 -3.64 19.62 5.27
N ALA A 629 -4.51 20.63 5.12
CA ALA A 629 -5.95 20.44 4.97
C ALA A 629 -6.28 19.63 3.71
N LEU A 630 -5.74 20.02 2.55
CA LEU A 630 -5.96 19.33 1.28
C LEU A 630 -5.45 17.87 1.33
N ALA A 631 -4.29 17.61 1.92
CA ALA A 631 -3.74 16.25 2.08
C ALA A 631 -4.68 15.35 2.90
N VAL A 632 -5.27 15.88 3.98
CA VAL A 632 -6.22 15.13 4.83
C VAL A 632 -7.57 14.96 4.15
N ILE A 633 -8.14 16.02 3.57
CA ILE A 633 -9.47 15.99 2.93
C ILE A 633 -9.49 15.03 1.74
N THR A 634 -8.51 15.14 0.82
CA THR A 634 -8.42 14.26 -0.36
C THR A 634 -8.29 12.79 0.02
N ARG A 635 -7.51 12.46 1.07
CA ARG A 635 -7.40 11.09 1.58
C ARG A 635 -8.70 10.55 2.15
N VAL A 636 -9.35 11.34 3.01
CA VAL A 636 -10.60 10.93 3.67
C VAL A 636 -11.69 10.72 2.62
N ALA A 637 -11.82 11.63 1.66
CA ALA A 637 -12.70 11.48 0.51
C ALA A 637 -12.36 10.23 -0.32
N GLY A 638 -11.09 10.03 -0.67
CA GLY A 638 -10.64 8.87 -1.43
C GLY A 638 -10.92 7.53 -0.74
N LYS A 639 -10.74 7.43 0.58
CA LYS A 639 -11.07 6.23 1.36
C LYS A 639 -12.57 5.95 1.43
N TRP A 640 -13.37 6.99 1.66
CA TRP A 640 -14.83 6.86 1.62
C TRP A 640 -15.31 6.42 0.24
N LEU A 641 -14.75 6.97 -0.82
CA LEU A 641 -15.08 6.61 -2.20
C LEU A 641 -14.66 5.17 -2.51
N ALA A 642 -13.49 4.73 -2.06
CA ALA A 642 -13.04 3.34 -2.18
C ALA A 642 -14.01 2.37 -1.47
N ALA A 643 -14.37 2.64 -0.22
CA ALA A 643 -15.30 1.81 0.53
C ALA A 643 -16.70 1.76 -0.11
N ALA A 644 -17.21 2.90 -0.58
CA ALA A 644 -18.47 2.98 -1.32
C ALA A 644 -18.42 2.22 -2.65
N ASN A 645 -17.31 2.31 -3.40
CA ASN A 645 -17.15 1.63 -4.69
C ASN A 645 -16.93 0.12 -4.56
N ALA A 646 -16.23 -0.32 -3.51
CA ALA A 646 -16.12 -1.74 -3.14
C ALA A 646 -17.49 -2.33 -2.78
N LEU A 647 -18.28 -1.60 -1.98
CA LEU A 647 -19.66 -1.98 -1.67
C LEU A 647 -20.54 -2.00 -2.93
N TRP A 648 -20.39 -1.01 -3.82
CA TRP A 648 -21.11 -0.94 -5.09
C TRP A 648 -20.86 -2.19 -5.94
N LEU A 649 -19.59 -2.58 -6.15
CA LEU A 649 -19.24 -3.79 -6.91
C LEU A 649 -19.88 -5.08 -6.35
N ILE A 650 -19.88 -5.23 -5.03
CA ILE A 650 -20.50 -6.39 -4.36
C ILE A 650 -22.03 -6.33 -4.52
N LEU A 651 -22.65 -5.18 -4.27
CA LEU A 651 -24.10 -5.01 -4.38
C LEU A 651 -24.60 -5.22 -5.81
N THR A 652 -23.90 -4.69 -6.83
CA THR A 652 -24.26 -4.90 -8.22
C THR A 652 -24.15 -6.38 -8.58
N SER A 653 -23.08 -7.07 -8.17
CA SER A 653 -22.92 -8.52 -8.38
C SER A 653 -24.05 -9.34 -7.71
N LEU A 654 -24.52 -8.92 -6.52
CA LEU A 654 -25.66 -9.58 -5.85
C LEU A 654 -27.01 -9.24 -6.50
N TRP A 655 -27.20 -8.01 -6.98
CA TRP A 655 -28.39 -7.57 -7.70
C TRP A 655 -28.56 -8.28 -9.05
N GLU A 656 -27.46 -8.59 -9.73
CA GLU A 656 -27.43 -9.44 -10.92
C GLU A 656 -27.98 -10.84 -10.59
N LEU A 657 -27.48 -11.47 -9.52
CA LEU A 657 -27.83 -12.84 -9.13
C LEU A 657 -29.27 -13.03 -8.64
N VAL A 658 -29.95 -11.97 -8.19
CA VAL A 658 -31.37 -12.01 -7.77
C VAL A 658 -32.35 -11.49 -8.82
N GLY A 659 -31.88 -11.18 -10.04
CA GLY A 659 -32.71 -10.63 -11.11
C GLY A 659 -33.22 -9.21 -10.83
N PHE A 660 -32.52 -8.41 -10.02
CA PHE A 660 -32.95 -7.03 -9.74
C PHE A 660 -32.96 -6.17 -11.00
N PHE A 661 -32.04 -6.41 -11.93
CA PHE A 661 -31.99 -5.74 -13.22
C PHE A 661 -33.04 -6.23 -14.23
N ASP A 662 -33.85 -7.24 -13.91
CA ASP A 662 -34.91 -7.75 -14.78
C ASP A 662 -36.19 -6.93 -14.55
N SER A 663 -36.25 -5.77 -15.21
CA SER A 663 -37.36 -4.83 -15.10
C SER A 663 -37.39 -3.88 -16.28
N CYS A 664 -38.57 -3.37 -16.63
CA CYS A 664 -38.76 -2.39 -17.70
C CYS A 664 -37.76 -1.22 -17.68
N TRP A 665 -37.38 -0.74 -16.49
CA TRP A 665 -36.45 0.37 -16.35
C TRP A 665 -34.99 -0.02 -16.71
N CYS A 666 -34.53 -1.17 -16.21
CA CYS A 666 -33.17 -1.64 -16.43
C CYS A 666 -32.97 -2.31 -17.79
N THR A 667 -33.85 -3.26 -18.13
CA THR A 667 -33.80 -3.99 -19.42
C THR A 667 -34.13 -3.07 -20.59
N GLY A 668 -34.94 -2.02 -20.37
CA GLY A 668 -35.32 -1.07 -21.40
C GLY A 668 -34.32 0.05 -21.69
N GLY A 669 -33.19 0.10 -20.98
CA GLY A 669 -32.16 1.12 -21.21
C GLY A 669 -32.62 2.56 -20.91
N VAL A 670 -33.48 2.76 -19.91
CA VAL A 670 -34.05 4.09 -19.59
C VAL A 670 -32.99 5.15 -19.27
N LEU A 671 -31.83 4.75 -18.75
CA LEU A 671 -30.68 5.65 -18.54
C LEU A 671 -30.13 6.30 -19.83
N HIS A 672 -30.36 5.68 -20.99
CA HIS A 672 -29.99 6.22 -22.30
C HIS A 672 -31.18 6.78 -23.07
N TRP A 673 -32.26 6.00 -23.16
CA TRP A 673 -33.41 6.29 -24.03
C TRP A 673 -34.51 7.12 -23.35
N GLY A 674 -34.47 7.30 -22.03
CA GLY A 674 -35.47 8.06 -21.29
C GLY A 674 -36.90 7.53 -21.54
N SER A 675 -37.80 8.41 -22.00
CA SER A 675 -39.18 8.05 -22.37
C SER A 675 -39.31 7.23 -23.65
N GLN A 676 -38.26 7.17 -24.49
CA GLN A 676 -38.21 6.36 -25.72
C GLN A 676 -37.65 4.94 -25.47
N ALA A 677 -37.44 4.57 -24.21
CA ALA A 677 -37.02 3.23 -23.83
C ALA A 677 -38.02 2.16 -24.30
N TRP A 678 -37.49 0.98 -24.57
CA TRP A 678 -38.20 -0.16 -25.13
C TRP A 678 -37.50 -1.45 -24.70
N VAL A 679 -38.21 -2.58 -24.69
CA VAL A 679 -37.67 -3.85 -24.19
C VAL A 679 -37.78 -4.93 -25.27
N VAL A 680 -36.65 -5.59 -25.59
CA VAL A 680 -36.62 -6.79 -26.44
C VAL A 680 -37.40 -7.92 -25.77
N LEU A 681 -38.35 -8.52 -26.49
CA LEU A 681 -39.14 -9.66 -26.02
C LEU A 681 -39.29 -10.77 -27.07
N PHE A 682 -39.29 -10.44 -28.35
CA PHE A 682 -39.78 -11.34 -29.40
C PHE A 682 -38.70 -11.86 -30.36
N LYS A 683 -37.43 -11.44 -30.18
CA LYS A 683 -36.30 -11.96 -30.96
C LYS A 683 -35.71 -13.20 -30.31
N THR A 684 -35.39 -14.19 -31.14
CA THR A 684 -34.71 -15.41 -30.71
C THR A 684 -33.25 -15.11 -30.34
N SER A 685 -32.63 -15.98 -29.53
CA SER A 685 -31.19 -15.87 -29.24
C SER A 685 -30.35 -15.91 -30.53
N ILE A 686 -30.72 -16.74 -31.50
CA ILE A 686 -30.04 -16.81 -32.81
C ILE A 686 -30.11 -15.47 -33.56
N GLU A 687 -31.22 -14.73 -33.53
CA GLU A 687 -31.29 -13.39 -34.15
C GLU A 687 -30.52 -12.31 -33.36
N LEU A 688 -30.40 -12.45 -32.04
CA LEU A 688 -29.64 -11.54 -31.19
C LEU A 688 -28.13 -11.80 -31.26
N ARG A 689 -27.73 -13.06 -31.51
CA ARG A 689 -26.34 -13.52 -31.69
C ARG A 689 -25.58 -12.64 -32.66
N ASP A 690 -26.07 -12.52 -33.89
CA ASP A 690 -25.36 -11.85 -34.99
C ASP A 690 -25.03 -10.37 -34.68
N ARG A 691 -25.79 -9.74 -33.78
CA ARG A 691 -25.55 -8.35 -33.32
C ARG A 691 -24.69 -8.22 -32.06
N ALA A 692 -24.66 -9.26 -31.22
CA ALA A 692 -23.97 -9.26 -29.93
C ALA A 692 -22.58 -9.90 -30.01
N GLU A 693 -22.45 -11.00 -30.74
CA GLU A 693 -21.24 -11.84 -30.88
C GLU A 693 -19.96 -11.03 -31.20
N PRO A 694 -19.94 -10.06 -32.14
CA PRO A 694 -18.74 -9.25 -32.39
C PRO A 694 -18.28 -8.44 -31.18
N SER A 695 -19.21 -7.94 -30.37
CA SER A 695 -18.89 -7.15 -29.17
C SER A 695 -18.45 -8.02 -27.99
N TRP A 696 -19.03 -9.23 -27.87
CA TRP A 696 -18.64 -10.22 -26.88
C TRP A 696 -17.23 -10.74 -27.16
N ILE A 697 -16.94 -11.15 -28.40
CA ILE A 697 -15.60 -11.55 -28.84
C ILE A 697 -14.60 -10.41 -28.60
N GLY A 698 -14.95 -9.17 -28.99
CA GLY A 698 -14.10 -8.00 -28.77
C GLY A 698 -13.75 -7.75 -27.30
N GLY A 699 -14.75 -7.81 -26.40
CA GLY A 699 -14.53 -7.62 -24.96
C GLY A 699 -13.75 -8.75 -24.30
N ILE A 700 -14.01 -10.01 -24.67
CA ILE A 700 -13.23 -11.17 -24.20
C ILE A 700 -11.78 -11.04 -24.67
N ALA A 701 -11.55 -10.75 -25.95
CA ALA A 701 -10.21 -10.61 -26.52
C ALA A 701 -9.44 -9.45 -25.88
N MET A 702 -10.08 -8.28 -25.70
CA MET A 702 -9.50 -7.11 -25.04
C MET A 702 -9.07 -7.42 -23.60
N SER A 703 -9.96 -7.99 -22.79
CA SER A 703 -9.66 -8.32 -21.39
C SER A 703 -8.62 -9.43 -21.25
N SER A 704 -8.66 -10.46 -22.11
CA SER A 704 -7.63 -11.51 -22.20
C SER A 704 -6.25 -10.93 -22.51
N LEU A 705 -6.18 -10.06 -23.53
CA LEU A 705 -4.95 -9.41 -23.97
C LEU A 705 -4.38 -8.50 -22.87
N VAL A 706 -5.24 -7.77 -22.16
CA VAL A 706 -4.84 -6.94 -21.02
C VAL A 706 -4.22 -7.78 -19.90
N CYS A 707 -4.85 -8.89 -19.53
CA CYS A 707 -4.30 -9.84 -18.56
C CYS A 707 -2.96 -10.42 -19.02
N PHE A 708 -2.86 -10.87 -20.28
CA PHE A 708 -1.64 -11.45 -20.85
C PHE A 708 -0.47 -10.45 -20.90
N ILE A 709 -0.70 -9.24 -21.44
CA ILE A 709 0.31 -8.18 -21.49
C ILE A 709 0.74 -7.77 -20.08
N THR A 710 -0.21 -7.63 -19.15
CA THR A 710 0.11 -7.30 -17.75
C THR A 710 0.97 -8.38 -17.11
N MET A 711 0.65 -9.65 -17.31
CA MET A 711 1.44 -10.78 -16.83
C MET A 711 2.86 -10.79 -17.39
N ILE A 712 3.05 -10.46 -18.68
CA ILE A 712 4.38 -10.29 -19.28
C ILE A 712 5.13 -9.13 -18.64
N VAL A 713 4.51 -7.96 -18.53
CA VAL A 713 5.12 -6.75 -17.94
C VAL A 713 5.58 -7.02 -16.51
N LEU A 714 4.70 -7.56 -15.66
CA LEU A 714 5.02 -7.93 -14.29
C LEU A 714 6.18 -8.95 -14.23
N SER A 715 6.14 -9.99 -15.08
CA SER A 715 7.19 -11.02 -15.14
C SER A 715 8.55 -10.49 -15.59
N VAL A 716 8.58 -9.58 -16.58
CA VAL A 716 9.82 -9.01 -17.13
C VAL A 716 10.52 -8.13 -16.08
N TYR A 717 9.78 -7.27 -15.39
CA TYR A 717 10.35 -6.41 -14.36
C TYR A 717 10.63 -7.16 -13.04
N SER A 718 9.82 -8.16 -12.66
CA SER A 718 10.07 -9.01 -11.47
C SER A 718 11.32 -9.89 -11.65
N LYS A 719 11.44 -10.63 -12.76
CA LYS A 719 12.59 -11.55 -12.98
C LYS A 719 13.93 -10.80 -12.99
N ARG A 720 13.99 -9.64 -13.63
CA ARG A 720 15.15 -8.72 -13.63
C ARG A 720 15.38 -7.98 -12.31
N GLY A 721 14.63 -8.32 -11.25
CA GLY A 721 14.89 -7.89 -9.87
C GLY A 721 15.49 -9.00 -9.00
N ILE A 722 15.38 -10.27 -9.41
CA ILE A 722 15.70 -11.45 -8.59
C ILE A 722 16.98 -12.16 -9.06
N THR A 723 17.35 -12.01 -10.35
CA THR A 723 18.67 -12.34 -10.89
C THR A 723 19.63 -11.17 -10.73
#